data_AF-A0A812LNP5-F1
#
_entry.id   AF-A0A812LNP5-F1
#
_cell.length_a   1.000
_cell.length_b   1.000
_cell.length_c   1.000
_cell.angle_alpha   90.00
_cell.angle_beta   90.00
_cell.angle_gamma   90.00
#
_symmetry.space_group_name_H-M   'P 1'
#
loop_
_entity.id
_entity.type
_entity.pdbx_description
1 polymer ?
#
loop_
_entity_poly.entity_id
_entity_poly.type
_entity_poly.pdbx_seq_one_letter_code
_entity_poly.pdbx_strand_id
1 'polypeptide(L)'
;MRQREESGEQSDKACPMVMAGWSFVRLTPEEVRKGALLTSAYDVFIVPGGYAPNFAAALGDLGGERIRDFVKAGGGYVGICAGAYLGTSWGYDLLPVNVLDIDHWDRGKTDACELSATDAGRRIAGKTLPATFAVRYANGPLLEILDSCVESFVDFQSQLRGKRGTYPPLMKGSPALLGGPLGKGRVLLVSPHIEGTKELGDCFRSFVRWTAEAGRPDTTATTKPAATAAAPDASATQPSSVFREASEVPKAAPKEAAPKATEAEIVEIFRKFDLNGDGLLDASELEALLSSLDEEAELGRGLVELIAKMRLHESKGIPYEELVAWVFGAPCSFDRPDIETDGEEDAIMDKMSMVRMQCLAQFHSTDETGAEPGPPQLARTCSDCCGGKPQVVSNERLEASVVTIQRAARARTLSKGAEDIGQTMSQAPDKTETPEAAAKAKPKAVPKATPKAPPPKAAPPAASGPILKRGGLDYICCLGGPVLITAPHSIKIVRGGGETQERTRNHKRERWTAEISMIVARELCRAGSPASVMVWNRAAGPGHGRLDPNYLLASQFRLSPWHRALHRWASTVGGGGPGSGAGIPLLHVDLHGKVSEKLHLDLGAAPLEEVWPASDQSFVRALKYNFCAKLDKVLADCRVLSLKGKQIKVDADPCLHGFWGEDTVTTISHQSVLLGIPAVQFEMPPRLREQLVTDPELGRRFADAIAEVYRDVVTPWWAARNASLSAWPRLYPIDPALAEDVEETPPRGGMEQFEPWANQMVAEFLQIEKMSTAEPQI
;
A
#
# COMPACT_ATOMS: atom_id res chain seq x y z
N MET A 1 6.04 33.93 6.69
CA MET A 1 6.37 35.36 6.51
C MET A 1 7.87 35.51 6.30
N ARG A 2 8.27 36.20 5.23
CA ARG A 2 9.41 37.13 5.15
C ARG A 2 9.37 37.73 3.75
N GLN A 3 8.76 38.91 3.61
CA GLN A 3 8.81 39.68 2.37
C GLN A 3 10.25 40.14 2.12
N ARG A 4 10.67 40.12 0.84
CA ARG A 4 11.41 41.23 0.26
C ARG A 4 10.52 41.81 -0.83
N GLU A 5 10.12 43.05 -0.65
CA GLU A 5 9.49 43.85 -1.69
C GLU A 5 10.61 44.66 -2.36
N GLU A 6 10.96 44.28 -3.59
CA GLU A 6 11.76 45.12 -4.48
C GLU A 6 10.95 45.27 -5.77
N SER A 7 10.56 46.51 -6.07
CA SER A 7 9.63 46.86 -7.14
C SER A 7 10.28 46.73 -8.51
N GLY A 8 9.86 45.74 -9.29
CA GLY A 8 10.26 45.54 -10.68
C GLY A 8 9.05 45.30 -11.58
N GLU A 9 8.64 46.33 -12.32
CA GLU A 9 7.51 46.30 -13.25
C GLU A 9 7.87 45.45 -14.49
N GLN A 10 7.68 44.13 -14.41
CA GLN A 10 8.22 43.18 -15.39
C GLN A 10 7.15 42.43 -16.19
N SER A 11 6.38 43.19 -16.97
CA SER A 11 5.56 42.78 -18.13
C SER A 11 4.50 41.69 -17.92
N ASP A 12 3.24 42.05 -18.17
CA ASP A 12 2.19 41.09 -18.54
C ASP A 12 2.55 40.37 -19.85
N LYS A 13 3.25 39.24 -19.73
CA LYS A 13 3.34 38.26 -20.81
C LYS A 13 2.02 37.50 -20.87
N ALA A 14 1.04 38.14 -21.50
CA ALA A 14 -0.28 37.56 -21.77
C ALA A 14 -0.15 36.15 -22.35
N CYS A 15 -0.95 35.22 -21.84
CA CYS A 15 -1.07 33.89 -22.42
C CYS A 15 -1.45 34.01 -23.91
N PRO A 16 -0.76 33.33 -24.86
CA PRO A 16 -0.96 33.50 -26.30
C PRO A 16 -2.30 32.93 -26.83
N MET A 17 -3.31 32.81 -25.99
CA MET A 17 -4.67 32.33 -26.31
C MET A 17 -5.68 33.48 -26.39
N VAL A 18 -5.41 34.52 -27.20
CA VAL A 18 -6.47 35.39 -27.74
C VAL A 18 -7.23 34.59 -28.82
N MET A 19 -8.01 33.61 -28.39
CA MET A 19 -8.74 32.70 -29.26
C MET A 19 -10.00 33.40 -29.75
N ALA A 20 -10.04 33.73 -31.04
CA ALA A 20 -11.15 34.46 -31.65
C ALA A 20 -12.49 33.77 -31.37
N GLY A 21 -13.42 34.49 -30.72
CA GLY A 21 -14.76 34.00 -30.37
C GLY A 21 -14.88 33.31 -29.00
N TRP A 22 -13.84 33.24 -28.18
CA TRP A 22 -13.87 32.62 -26.84
C TRP A 22 -13.61 33.66 -25.73
N SER A 23 -14.40 33.61 -24.65
CA SER A 23 -14.19 34.40 -23.44
C SER A 23 -13.42 33.58 -22.40
N PHE A 24 -12.40 34.18 -21.78
CA PHE A 24 -11.57 33.53 -20.76
C PHE A 24 -11.79 34.18 -19.40
N VAL A 25 -12.06 33.36 -18.39
CA VAL A 25 -12.07 33.74 -16.98
C VAL A 25 -11.01 32.92 -16.26
N ARG A 26 -10.13 33.59 -15.51
CA ARG A 26 -9.14 32.92 -14.66
C ARG A 26 -9.80 32.58 -13.33
N LEU A 27 -9.90 31.28 -13.02
CA LEU A 27 -10.31 30.81 -11.71
C LEU A 27 -9.09 30.45 -10.86
N THR A 28 -9.15 30.77 -9.57
CA THR A 28 -8.27 30.21 -8.54
C THR A 28 -8.76 28.82 -8.10
N PRO A 29 -7.88 27.97 -7.53
CA PRO A 29 -8.30 26.70 -6.93
C PRO A 29 -9.36 26.88 -5.82
N GLU A 30 -9.36 28.03 -5.13
CA GLU A 30 -10.36 28.31 -4.09
C GLU A 30 -11.75 28.57 -4.67
N GLU A 31 -11.85 29.29 -5.79
CA GLU A 31 -13.14 29.48 -6.49
C GLU A 31 -13.66 28.16 -7.06
N VAL A 32 -12.77 27.29 -7.58
CA VAL A 32 -13.15 25.94 -8.01
C VAL A 32 -13.69 25.12 -6.83
N ARG A 33 -13.01 25.08 -5.68
CA ARG A 33 -13.51 24.40 -4.45
C ARG A 33 -14.85 24.96 -3.97
N LYS A 34 -15.04 26.29 -4.07
CA LYS A 34 -16.31 26.99 -3.75
C LYS A 34 -17.43 26.73 -4.77
N GLY A 35 -17.17 25.97 -5.84
CA GLY A 35 -18.18 25.56 -6.81
C GLY A 35 -18.40 26.55 -7.97
N ALA A 36 -17.45 27.46 -8.25
CA ALA A 36 -17.56 28.41 -9.36
C ALA A 36 -17.86 27.75 -10.72
N LEU A 37 -17.37 26.51 -10.93
CA LEU A 37 -17.67 25.70 -12.12
C LEU A 37 -19.14 25.28 -12.23
N LEU A 38 -19.87 25.20 -11.11
CA LEU A 38 -21.27 24.76 -11.05
C LEU A 38 -22.26 25.93 -10.98
N THR A 39 -21.80 27.13 -10.60
CA THR A 39 -22.63 28.34 -10.46
C THR A 39 -22.58 29.27 -11.68
N SER A 40 -21.70 29.01 -12.64
CA SER A 40 -21.45 29.87 -13.79
C SER A 40 -21.45 29.05 -15.09
N ALA A 41 -21.96 29.63 -16.17
CA ALA A 41 -22.08 28.98 -17.47
C ALA A 41 -20.73 28.93 -18.22
N TYR A 42 -19.82 28.07 -17.78
CA TYR A 42 -18.59 27.73 -18.50
C TYR A 42 -18.81 26.54 -19.43
N ASP A 43 -18.37 26.61 -20.68
CA ASP A 43 -18.36 25.45 -21.58
C ASP A 43 -17.19 24.49 -21.31
N VAL A 44 -16.02 25.01 -20.95
CA VAL A 44 -14.78 24.23 -20.75
C VAL A 44 -13.96 24.77 -19.58
N PHE A 45 -13.45 23.87 -18.74
CA PHE A 45 -12.41 24.14 -17.76
C PHE A 45 -11.05 23.62 -18.25
N ILE A 46 -10.01 24.45 -18.18
CA ILE A 46 -8.67 24.13 -18.70
C ILE A 46 -7.66 24.21 -17.55
N VAL A 47 -6.91 23.13 -17.31
CA VAL A 47 -5.76 23.13 -16.40
C VAL A 47 -4.45 23.11 -17.20
N PRO A 48 -3.60 24.15 -17.10
CA PRO A 48 -2.37 24.25 -17.88
C PRO A 48 -1.23 23.40 -17.29
N GLY A 49 -0.10 23.36 -18.02
CA GLY A 49 1.15 22.78 -17.52
C GLY A 49 1.71 23.52 -16.29
N GLY A 50 2.58 22.84 -15.55
CA GLY A 50 3.12 23.30 -14.27
C GLY A 50 3.74 22.14 -13.50
N TYR A 51 3.43 22.04 -12.20
CA TYR A 51 3.78 20.87 -11.38
C TYR A 51 2.50 20.26 -10.81
N ALA A 52 2.17 19.03 -11.20
CA ALA A 52 0.86 18.43 -10.89
C ALA A 52 0.52 18.37 -9.39
N PRO A 53 1.46 18.03 -8.48
CA PRO A 53 1.20 18.06 -7.03
C PRO A 53 0.80 19.43 -6.49
N ASN A 54 1.27 20.55 -7.08
CA ASN A 54 0.85 21.88 -6.65
C ASN A 54 -0.61 22.15 -7.02
N PHE A 55 -1.09 21.65 -8.16
CA PHE A 55 -2.51 21.75 -8.52
C PHE A 55 -3.36 20.79 -7.69
N ALA A 56 -2.93 19.53 -7.51
CA ALA A 56 -3.63 18.54 -6.70
C ALA A 56 -3.80 19.03 -5.25
N ALA A 57 -2.73 19.49 -4.59
CA ALA A 57 -2.79 20.01 -3.23
C ALA A 57 -3.56 21.34 -3.09
N ALA A 58 -3.63 22.16 -4.15
CA ALA A 58 -4.39 23.41 -4.12
C ALA A 58 -5.89 23.21 -4.42
N LEU A 59 -6.25 22.25 -5.27
CA LEU A 59 -7.63 21.91 -5.59
C LEU A 59 -8.23 20.98 -4.51
N GLY A 60 -7.47 19.99 -4.05
CA GLY A 60 -7.91 18.93 -3.15
C GLY A 60 -9.06 18.08 -3.74
N ASP A 61 -9.58 17.17 -2.94
CA ASP A 61 -10.66 16.25 -3.35
C ASP A 61 -11.91 17.03 -3.73
N LEU A 62 -12.27 18.04 -2.94
CA LEU A 62 -13.38 18.94 -3.22
C LEU A 62 -13.21 19.69 -4.56
N GLY A 63 -11.99 20.06 -4.95
CA GLY A 63 -11.74 20.63 -6.27
C GLY A 63 -11.91 19.61 -7.38
N GLY A 64 -11.40 18.39 -7.17
CA GLY A 64 -11.61 17.24 -8.05
C GLY A 64 -13.09 16.88 -8.22
N GLU A 65 -13.87 16.87 -7.15
CA GLU A 65 -15.33 16.71 -7.17
C GLU A 65 -15.98 17.78 -8.03
N ARG A 66 -15.72 19.08 -7.79
CA ARG A 66 -16.37 20.15 -8.57
C ARG A 66 -15.97 20.13 -10.06
N ILE A 67 -14.77 19.66 -10.39
CA ILE A 67 -14.37 19.38 -11.78
C ILE A 67 -15.16 18.18 -12.34
N ARG A 68 -15.21 17.07 -11.61
CA ARG A 68 -15.88 15.83 -12.02
C ARG A 68 -17.40 16.00 -12.16
N ASP A 69 -18.03 16.77 -11.27
CA ASP A 69 -19.43 17.18 -11.31
C ASP A 69 -19.73 18.06 -12.54
N PHE A 70 -18.89 19.06 -12.77
CA PHE A 70 -18.99 19.98 -13.92
C PHE A 70 -18.96 19.23 -15.25
N VAL A 71 -18.00 18.32 -15.42
CA VAL A 71 -17.93 17.49 -16.63
C VAL A 71 -19.13 16.54 -16.72
N LYS A 72 -19.48 15.84 -15.64
CA LYS A 72 -20.67 14.95 -15.64
C LYS A 72 -21.97 15.68 -16.01
N ALA A 73 -22.10 16.96 -15.66
CA ALA A 73 -23.24 17.80 -16.01
C ALA A 73 -23.31 18.20 -17.49
N GLY A 74 -22.16 18.24 -18.19
CA GLY A 74 -22.05 18.58 -19.61
C GLY A 74 -20.81 19.39 -19.99
N GLY A 75 -20.05 19.90 -19.01
CA GLY A 75 -18.85 20.71 -19.26
C GLY A 75 -17.70 19.91 -19.90
N GLY A 76 -16.79 20.61 -20.55
CA GLY A 76 -15.54 20.05 -21.07
C GLY A 76 -14.37 20.20 -20.09
N TYR A 77 -13.47 19.20 -20.04
CA TYR A 77 -12.18 19.32 -19.33
C TYR A 77 -11.01 19.19 -20.31
N VAL A 78 -10.05 20.11 -20.23
CA VAL A 78 -8.78 20.03 -20.95
C VAL A 78 -7.62 20.08 -19.95
N GLY A 79 -6.88 18.98 -19.83
CA GLY A 79 -5.69 18.87 -19.00
C GLY A 79 -4.41 18.88 -19.84
N ILE A 80 -3.52 19.84 -19.62
CA ILE A 80 -2.25 19.97 -20.36
C ILE A 80 -1.07 19.68 -19.41
N CYS A 81 -0.20 18.73 -19.76
CA CYS A 81 0.99 18.33 -19.00
C CYS A 81 0.64 18.04 -17.52
N ALA A 82 0.86 18.98 -16.61
CA ALA A 82 0.42 18.89 -15.21
C ALA A 82 -1.09 18.73 -15.04
N GLY A 83 -1.90 19.36 -15.91
CA GLY A 83 -3.34 19.13 -15.98
C GLY A 83 -3.71 17.76 -16.54
N ALA A 84 -2.88 17.16 -17.41
CA ALA A 84 -3.14 15.80 -17.92
C ALA A 84 -3.02 14.76 -16.80
N TYR A 85 -2.00 14.87 -15.93
CA TYR A 85 -1.88 14.05 -14.72
C TYR A 85 -3.16 14.06 -13.87
N LEU A 86 -3.78 15.24 -13.65
CA LEU A 86 -5.00 15.36 -12.84
C LEU A 86 -6.22 14.64 -13.44
N GLY A 87 -6.22 14.35 -14.74
CA GLY A 87 -7.32 13.63 -15.40
C GLY A 87 -7.20 12.11 -15.37
N THR A 88 -6.03 11.58 -15.03
CA THR A 88 -5.74 10.14 -14.89
C THR A 88 -6.11 9.60 -13.51
N SER A 89 -5.91 8.30 -13.30
CA SER A 89 -5.93 7.63 -11.99
C SER A 89 -4.96 8.21 -10.95
N TRP A 90 -3.92 8.92 -11.37
CA TRP A 90 -3.04 9.65 -10.45
C TRP A 90 -3.71 10.88 -9.80
N GLY A 91 -4.83 11.35 -10.38
CA GLY A 91 -5.47 12.61 -9.99
C GLY A 91 -6.93 12.44 -9.56
N TYR A 92 -7.85 12.57 -10.52
CA TYR A 92 -9.29 12.68 -10.25
C TYR A 92 -10.15 11.71 -11.06
N ASP A 93 -9.58 10.69 -11.72
CA ASP A 93 -10.32 9.68 -12.51
C ASP A 93 -11.33 10.32 -13.46
N LEU A 94 -10.86 11.30 -14.25
CA LEU A 94 -11.72 11.97 -15.23
C LEU A 94 -11.90 11.10 -16.48
N LEU A 95 -10.93 10.23 -16.77
CA LEU A 95 -11.03 9.11 -17.71
C LEU A 95 -10.39 7.85 -17.11
N PRO A 96 -10.78 6.64 -17.56
CA PRO A 96 -10.08 5.38 -17.26
C PRO A 96 -8.74 5.33 -18.00
N VAL A 97 -7.78 6.10 -17.50
CA VAL A 97 -6.44 6.29 -18.06
C VAL A 97 -5.43 6.29 -16.92
N ASN A 98 -4.38 5.48 -17.04
CA ASN A 98 -3.29 5.37 -16.07
C ASN A 98 -2.05 6.18 -16.50
N VAL A 99 -1.14 6.44 -15.55
CA VAL A 99 0.22 6.91 -15.84
C VAL A 99 1.17 5.71 -15.85
N LEU A 100 1.53 5.27 -17.05
CA LEU A 100 2.22 4.00 -17.33
C LEU A 100 3.57 3.83 -16.61
N ASP A 101 4.24 4.92 -16.25
CA ASP A 101 5.48 4.92 -15.49
C ASP A 101 5.62 6.23 -14.68
N ILE A 102 4.92 6.27 -13.54
CA ILE A 102 4.89 7.44 -12.64
C ILE A 102 6.21 7.65 -11.90
N ASP A 103 6.91 6.57 -11.52
CA ASP A 103 8.21 6.62 -10.83
C ASP A 103 9.27 7.36 -11.67
N HIS A 104 9.26 7.13 -12.99
CA HIS A 104 10.19 7.75 -13.93
C HIS A 104 9.59 8.96 -14.68
N TRP A 105 8.70 9.72 -14.02
CA TRP A 105 8.06 10.92 -14.60
C TRP A 105 9.05 11.96 -15.13
N ASP A 106 10.27 12.07 -14.59
CA ASP A 106 11.30 13.02 -15.05
C ASP A 106 12.04 12.59 -16.35
N ARG A 107 11.28 11.98 -17.27
CA ARG A 107 11.69 11.49 -18.60
C ARG A 107 12.63 12.42 -19.36
N GLY A 108 12.43 13.73 -19.24
CA GLY A 108 13.29 14.76 -19.81
C GLY A 108 12.52 15.85 -20.55
N LYS A 109 13.27 16.77 -21.16
CA LYS A 109 12.73 17.91 -21.88
C LYS A 109 13.34 18.00 -23.28
N THR A 110 12.52 18.29 -24.28
CA THR A 110 12.93 18.56 -25.65
C THR A 110 11.94 19.50 -26.32
N ASP A 111 12.40 20.39 -27.19
CA ASP A 111 11.55 21.21 -28.05
C ASP A 111 11.23 20.53 -29.40
N ALA A 112 11.77 19.34 -29.62
CA ALA A 112 11.56 18.50 -30.79
C ALA A 112 11.11 17.07 -30.40
N CYS A 113 9.98 16.96 -29.71
CA CYS A 113 9.31 15.68 -29.46
C CYS A 113 8.44 15.33 -30.67
N GLU A 114 8.82 14.30 -31.41
CA GLU A 114 8.10 13.80 -32.58
C GLU A 114 6.83 13.04 -32.15
N LEU A 115 5.74 13.32 -32.87
CA LEU A 115 4.39 12.79 -32.67
C LEU A 115 3.78 12.32 -34.00
N SER A 116 2.82 11.40 -33.93
CA SER A 116 2.03 10.93 -35.07
C SER A 116 0.53 10.98 -34.79
N ALA A 117 -0.25 11.48 -35.74
CA ALA A 117 -1.71 11.53 -35.63
C ALA A 117 -2.37 10.17 -35.86
N THR A 118 -3.40 9.84 -35.07
CA THR A 118 -4.28 8.68 -35.30
C THR A 118 -5.43 9.04 -36.24
N ASP A 119 -6.19 8.03 -36.69
CA ASP A 119 -7.44 8.30 -37.42
C ASP A 119 -8.52 8.94 -36.55
N ALA A 120 -8.52 8.69 -35.24
CA ALA A 120 -9.41 9.37 -34.30
C ALA A 120 -9.06 10.87 -34.16
N GLY A 121 -7.78 11.21 -34.09
CA GLY A 121 -7.33 12.60 -34.15
C GLY A 121 -7.71 13.28 -35.47
N ARG A 122 -7.55 12.56 -36.60
CA ARG A 122 -7.97 13.04 -37.93
C ARG A 122 -9.50 13.22 -38.03
N ARG A 123 -10.32 12.41 -37.37
CA ARG A 123 -11.78 12.62 -37.29
C ARG A 123 -12.15 13.96 -36.62
N ILE A 124 -11.36 14.42 -35.65
CA ILE A 124 -11.66 15.63 -34.86
C ILE A 124 -11.06 16.90 -35.49
N ALA A 125 -9.77 16.87 -35.85
CA ALA A 125 -9.05 18.05 -36.34
C ALA A 125 -8.94 18.11 -37.87
N GLY A 126 -9.22 17.01 -38.59
CA GLY A 126 -9.19 16.98 -40.05
C GLY A 126 -7.83 17.42 -40.61
N LYS A 127 -7.85 18.40 -41.51
CA LYS A 127 -6.63 18.93 -42.17
C LYS A 127 -5.77 19.82 -41.27
N THR A 128 -6.21 20.22 -40.08
CA THR A 128 -5.37 21.05 -39.19
C THR A 128 -4.40 20.22 -38.34
N LEU A 129 -4.58 18.89 -38.29
CA LEU A 129 -3.66 17.95 -37.64
C LEU A 129 -2.74 17.30 -38.69
N PRO A 130 -1.42 17.58 -38.70
CA PRO A 130 -0.48 16.92 -39.60
C PRO A 130 -0.34 15.43 -39.30
N ALA A 131 0.04 14.62 -40.30
CA ALA A 131 0.24 13.19 -40.12
C ALA A 131 1.36 12.87 -39.10
N THR A 132 2.46 13.63 -39.17
CA THR A 132 3.53 13.69 -38.16
C THR A 132 3.95 15.13 -37.95
N PHE A 133 4.39 15.45 -36.74
CA PHE A 133 4.83 16.79 -36.35
C PHE A 133 5.69 16.74 -35.08
N ALA A 134 6.37 17.84 -34.75
CA ALA A 134 7.17 17.96 -33.54
C ALA A 134 6.63 19.06 -32.62
N VAL A 135 6.72 18.85 -31.30
CA VAL A 135 6.29 19.80 -30.26
C VAL A 135 7.26 19.79 -29.07
N ARG A 136 7.09 20.76 -28.16
CA ARG A 136 7.75 20.75 -26.87
C ARG A 136 7.18 19.69 -25.93
N TYR A 137 8.04 18.85 -25.37
CA TYR A 137 7.71 17.93 -24.27
C TYR A 137 8.59 18.25 -23.06
N ALA A 138 8.01 18.19 -21.85
CA ALA A 138 8.75 18.46 -20.62
C ALA A 138 8.14 17.71 -19.42
N ASN A 139 8.52 16.44 -19.24
CA ASN A 139 8.02 15.57 -18.16
C ASN A 139 6.47 15.44 -18.11
N GLY A 140 5.80 15.44 -19.27
CA GLY A 140 4.38 15.12 -19.35
C GLY A 140 4.12 13.62 -19.11
N PRO A 141 2.91 13.22 -18.69
CA PRO A 141 2.60 11.83 -18.36
C PRO A 141 2.74 10.91 -19.59
N LEU A 142 3.19 9.68 -19.39
CA LEU A 142 2.98 8.61 -20.37
C LEU A 142 1.63 7.99 -20.07
N LEU A 143 0.69 8.10 -21.01
CA LEU A 143 -0.71 7.77 -20.79
C LEU A 143 -1.00 6.32 -21.25
N GLU A 144 -1.75 5.59 -20.44
CA GLU A 144 -2.19 4.22 -20.72
C GLU A 144 -3.72 4.17 -20.73
N ILE A 145 -4.33 3.62 -21.78
CA ILE A 145 -5.78 3.53 -21.92
C ILE A 145 -6.28 2.23 -21.29
N LEU A 146 -7.16 2.33 -20.29
CA LEU A 146 -7.71 1.17 -19.56
C LEU A 146 -9.07 0.70 -20.10
N ASP A 147 -9.82 1.56 -20.81
CA ASP A 147 -11.14 1.23 -21.36
C ASP A 147 -11.34 1.80 -22.78
N SER A 148 -12.04 1.01 -23.60
CA SER A 148 -12.48 1.31 -24.97
C SER A 148 -13.24 2.63 -25.18
N CYS A 149 -13.78 3.26 -24.13
CA CYS A 149 -14.43 4.57 -24.23
C CYS A 149 -13.45 5.74 -24.39
N VAL A 150 -12.14 5.50 -24.28
CA VAL A 150 -11.08 6.49 -24.52
C VAL A 150 -10.37 6.20 -25.84
N GLU A 151 -10.25 7.21 -26.69
CA GLU A 151 -9.52 7.14 -27.96
C GLU A 151 -8.20 7.93 -27.88
N SER A 152 -7.09 7.35 -28.35
CA SER A 152 -5.87 8.13 -28.64
C SER A 152 -6.05 8.92 -29.94
N PHE A 153 -5.71 10.20 -29.91
CA PHE A 153 -5.78 11.13 -31.03
C PHE A 153 -4.39 11.41 -31.64
N VAL A 154 -3.34 11.33 -30.82
CA VAL A 154 -1.94 11.52 -31.21
C VAL A 154 -1.05 10.65 -30.32
N ASP A 155 -0.11 9.92 -30.91
CA ASP A 155 0.85 9.05 -30.21
C ASP A 155 2.28 9.58 -30.29
N PHE A 156 3.12 9.22 -29.32
CA PHE A 156 4.54 9.57 -29.27
C PHE A 156 5.38 8.75 -30.27
N GLN A 157 6.24 9.40 -31.04
CA GLN A 157 7.24 8.75 -31.91
C GLN A 157 8.68 8.86 -31.37
N SER A 158 8.96 9.89 -30.56
CA SER A 158 10.20 10.03 -29.78
C SER A 158 10.24 9.11 -28.54
N GLN A 159 11.45 8.81 -28.06
CA GLN A 159 11.68 7.99 -26.88
C GLN A 159 12.65 8.68 -25.89
N LEU A 160 12.11 9.38 -24.90
CA LEU A 160 12.91 9.94 -23.80
C LEU A 160 13.09 8.89 -22.68
N ARG A 161 14.30 8.84 -22.08
CA ARG A 161 14.71 7.78 -21.13
C ARG A 161 15.39 8.32 -19.86
N GLY A 162 15.09 9.55 -19.47
CA GLY A 162 15.69 10.18 -18.30
C GLY A 162 17.16 10.56 -18.48
N LYS A 163 17.78 11.02 -17.40
CA LYS A 163 19.21 11.37 -17.36
C LYS A 163 20.05 10.10 -17.60
N ARG A 164 21.06 10.19 -18.46
CA ARG A 164 21.91 9.05 -18.88
C ARG A 164 21.16 7.88 -19.56
N GLY A 165 19.89 8.05 -19.93
CA GLY A 165 19.11 7.04 -20.64
C GLY A 165 18.74 5.80 -19.80
N THR A 166 18.68 5.94 -18.48
CA THR A 166 18.47 4.81 -17.55
C THR A 166 17.05 4.25 -17.55
N TYR A 167 16.03 5.03 -17.92
CA TYR A 167 14.62 4.63 -17.73
C TYR A 167 14.11 3.65 -18.80
N PRO A 168 13.04 2.87 -18.54
CA PRO A 168 12.46 1.94 -19.51
C PRO A 168 12.03 2.62 -20.82
N PRO A 169 12.12 1.95 -21.99
CA PRO A 169 11.81 2.51 -23.31
C PRO A 169 10.30 2.49 -23.61
N LEU A 170 9.48 3.12 -22.76
CA LEU A 170 8.02 2.99 -22.74
C LEU A 170 7.25 4.20 -23.33
N MET A 171 7.94 5.14 -23.97
CA MET A 171 7.32 6.38 -24.46
C MET A 171 6.85 6.24 -25.91
N LYS A 172 7.68 5.66 -26.80
CA LYS A 172 7.33 5.50 -28.20
C LYS A 172 6.16 4.52 -28.36
N GLY A 173 5.13 4.96 -29.08
CA GLY A 173 3.88 4.21 -29.25
C GLY A 173 2.84 4.45 -28.15
N SER A 174 3.18 5.15 -27.06
CA SER A 174 2.19 5.54 -26.05
C SER A 174 1.37 6.78 -26.51
N PRO A 175 0.08 6.87 -26.14
CA PRO A 175 -0.73 8.07 -26.33
C PRO A 175 -0.11 9.35 -25.76
N ALA A 176 -0.01 10.37 -26.61
CA ALA A 176 0.43 11.73 -26.27
C ALA A 176 -0.75 12.70 -26.09
N LEU A 177 -1.85 12.48 -26.83
CA LEU A 177 -3.08 13.27 -26.77
C LEU A 177 -4.26 12.32 -26.92
N LEU A 178 -5.15 12.26 -25.93
CA LEU A 178 -6.32 11.37 -25.92
C LEU A 178 -7.57 12.07 -25.38
N GLY A 179 -8.72 11.44 -25.53
CA GLY A 179 -9.95 11.90 -24.89
C GLY A 179 -11.08 10.88 -24.88
N GLY A 180 -12.12 11.17 -24.10
CA GLY A 180 -13.29 10.31 -23.91
C GLY A 180 -14.46 11.03 -23.24
N PRO A 181 -15.61 10.35 -23.06
CA PRO A 181 -16.79 10.90 -22.39
C PRO A 181 -16.69 10.75 -20.87
N LEU A 182 -17.29 11.69 -20.13
CA LEU A 182 -17.54 11.55 -18.69
C LEU A 182 -18.93 12.11 -18.35
N GLY A 183 -19.89 11.22 -18.10
CA GLY A 183 -21.29 11.58 -17.93
C GLY A 183 -21.85 12.21 -19.21
N LYS A 184 -22.27 13.48 -19.17
CA LYS A 184 -22.69 14.24 -20.35
C LYS A 184 -21.55 15.01 -21.03
N GLY A 185 -20.43 15.21 -20.34
CA GLY A 185 -19.29 16.01 -20.80
C GLY A 185 -18.22 15.19 -21.52
N ARG A 186 -17.13 15.86 -21.89
CA ARG A 186 -15.93 15.24 -22.49
C ARG A 186 -14.66 15.70 -21.79
N VAL A 187 -13.66 14.84 -21.81
CA VAL A 187 -12.35 15.05 -21.22
C VAL A 187 -11.28 14.87 -22.29
N LEU A 188 -10.30 15.76 -22.30
CA LEU A 188 -9.16 15.76 -23.21
C LEU A 188 -7.87 15.87 -22.39
N LEU A 189 -6.98 14.89 -22.50
CA LEU A 189 -5.68 14.88 -21.81
C LEU A 189 -4.55 15.01 -22.83
N VAL A 190 -3.67 15.98 -22.60
CA VAL A 190 -2.60 16.39 -23.52
C VAL A 190 -1.28 16.34 -22.78
N SER A 191 -0.43 15.35 -23.04
CA SER A 191 0.85 15.18 -22.34
C SER A 191 1.92 16.22 -22.75
N PRO A 192 2.21 16.45 -24.04
CA PRO A 192 3.15 17.47 -24.49
C PRO A 192 2.49 18.85 -24.67
N HIS A 193 3.30 19.87 -24.87
CA HIS A 193 2.87 21.27 -25.03
C HIS A 193 2.50 21.62 -26.48
N ILE A 194 1.41 21.03 -27.00
CA ILE A 194 0.91 21.33 -28.35
C ILE A 194 0.44 22.79 -28.50
N GLU A 195 -0.01 23.41 -27.41
CA GLU A 195 -0.43 24.81 -27.33
C GLU A 195 0.73 25.80 -27.49
N GLY A 196 1.97 25.34 -27.33
CA GLY A 196 3.18 26.13 -27.57
C GLY A 196 3.57 26.25 -29.05
N THR A 197 3.09 25.35 -29.91
CA THR A 197 3.43 25.34 -31.34
C THR A 197 2.42 26.17 -32.14
N LYS A 198 2.85 27.35 -32.61
CA LYS A 198 2.00 28.33 -33.30
C LYS A 198 1.24 27.75 -34.51
N GLU A 199 1.90 26.89 -35.27
CA GLU A 199 1.40 26.25 -36.49
C GLU A 199 0.29 25.22 -36.18
N LEU A 200 0.26 24.69 -34.95
CA LEU A 200 -0.76 23.76 -34.46
C LEU A 200 -1.90 24.47 -33.71
N GLY A 201 -1.92 25.81 -33.71
CA GLY A 201 -2.95 26.60 -33.04
C GLY A 201 -4.36 26.13 -33.39
N ASP A 202 -4.70 26.07 -34.68
CA ASP A 202 -6.03 25.64 -35.15
C ASP A 202 -6.29 24.13 -34.94
N CYS A 203 -5.25 23.29 -34.84
CA CYS A 203 -5.39 21.91 -34.39
C CYS A 203 -5.88 21.85 -32.95
N PHE A 204 -5.26 22.61 -32.06
CA PHE A 204 -5.64 22.68 -30.66
C PHE A 204 -7.06 23.26 -30.49
N ARG A 205 -7.45 24.28 -31.27
CA ARG A 205 -8.84 24.80 -31.26
C ARG A 205 -9.88 23.73 -31.62
N SER A 206 -9.58 22.84 -32.56
CA SER A 206 -10.49 21.76 -32.94
C SER A 206 -10.72 20.76 -31.79
N PHE A 207 -9.66 20.35 -31.08
CA PHE A 207 -9.81 19.49 -29.90
C PHE A 207 -10.52 20.19 -28.72
N VAL A 208 -10.21 21.46 -28.45
CA VAL A 208 -10.90 22.23 -27.38
C VAL A 208 -12.38 22.44 -27.72
N ARG A 209 -12.73 22.70 -29.00
CA ARG A 209 -14.12 22.77 -29.47
C ARG A 209 -14.84 21.42 -29.32
N TRP A 210 -14.22 20.32 -29.77
CA TRP A 210 -14.76 18.97 -29.58
C TRP A 210 -15.06 18.69 -28.09
N THR A 211 -14.18 19.14 -27.19
CA THR A 211 -14.39 18.99 -25.73
C THR A 211 -15.61 19.79 -25.24
N ALA A 212 -15.85 20.98 -25.79
CA ALA A 212 -16.95 21.89 -25.45
C ALA A 212 -18.34 21.47 -25.97
N GLU A 213 -18.41 20.72 -27.07
CA GLU A 213 -19.68 20.41 -27.76
C GLU A 213 -20.46 19.24 -27.11
N ALA A 214 -20.05 18.78 -25.93
CA ALA A 214 -20.67 17.65 -25.24
C ALA A 214 -22.09 18.01 -24.73
N GLY A 215 -23.06 17.11 -24.95
CA GLY A 215 -24.43 17.27 -24.43
C GLY A 215 -25.32 18.33 -25.10
N ARG A 216 -24.84 19.07 -26.11
CA ARG A 216 -25.71 19.93 -26.94
C ARG A 216 -26.55 19.06 -27.89
N PRO A 217 -27.87 19.28 -28.05
CA PRO A 217 -28.70 18.49 -28.95
C PRO A 217 -28.32 18.77 -30.42
N ASP A 218 -28.11 17.70 -31.19
CA ASP A 218 -27.71 17.78 -32.61
C ASP A 218 -28.83 18.34 -33.49
N THR A 219 -28.75 19.62 -33.80
CA THR A 219 -29.64 20.33 -34.74
C THR A 219 -29.22 20.19 -36.20
N THR A 220 -28.19 19.40 -36.49
CA THR A 220 -27.63 19.17 -37.84
C THR A 220 -28.00 17.82 -38.46
N ALA A 221 -28.75 16.96 -37.75
CA ALA A 221 -29.30 15.70 -38.24
C ALA A 221 -30.44 15.87 -39.28
N THR A 222 -30.23 16.63 -40.35
CA THR A 222 -31.15 16.73 -41.49
C THR A 222 -30.79 15.69 -42.55
N THR A 223 -31.68 14.74 -42.81
CA THR A 223 -31.43 13.61 -43.71
C THR A 223 -31.54 13.95 -45.20
N LYS A 224 -30.56 13.49 -46.00
CA LYS A 224 -30.75 13.14 -47.41
C LYS A 224 -29.87 11.93 -47.81
N PRO A 225 -30.24 11.18 -48.86
CA PRO A 225 -29.94 9.74 -48.92
C PRO A 225 -28.64 9.38 -49.64
N ALA A 226 -28.27 8.10 -49.52
CA ALA A 226 -27.10 7.51 -50.17
C ALA A 226 -27.16 7.56 -51.71
N ALA A 227 -25.98 7.65 -52.33
CA ALA A 227 -25.74 7.36 -53.73
C ALA A 227 -24.62 6.31 -53.85
N THR A 228 -24.71 5.42 -54.83
CA THR A 228 -23.93 4.17 -54.90
C THR A 228 -22.59 4.29 -55.65
N ALA A 229 -21.60 3.57 -55.12
CA ALA A 229 -20.51 2.83 -55.79
C ALA A 229 -20.00 3.27 -57.18
N ALA A 230 -18.68 3.52 -57.27
CA ALA A 230 -17.86 3.09 -58.41
C ALA A 230 -16.35 2.97 -58.04
N ALA A 231 -15.79 1.79 -58.31
CA ALA A 231 -14.41 1.52 -58.74
C ALA A 231 -14.56 0.65 -60.03
N PRO A 232 -13.62 0.57 -60.98
CA PRO A 232 -12.15 0.46 -60.84
C PRO A 232 -11.43 1.61 -61.61
N ASP A 233 -10.16 1.61 -62.05
CA ASP A 233 -9.26 0.51 -62.48
C ASP A 233 -7.76 0.91 -62.50
N ALA A 234 -6.88 -0.03 -62.85
CA ALA A 234 -5.43 0.07 -62.73
C ALA A 234 -4.68 0.31 -64.07
N SER A 235 -3.54 1.02 -63.99
CA SER A 235 -2.37 0.95 -64.89
C SER A 235 -1.26 1.81 -64.26
N ALA A 236 -0.03 1.37 -63.95
CA ALA A 236 0.94 0.50 -64.63
C ALA A 236 1.82 1.22 -65.68
N THR A 237 2.80 2.04 -65.25
CA THR A 237 4.02 2.26 -66.03
C THR A 237 5.27 2.62 -65.19
N GLN A 238 6.32 1.84 -65.44
CA GLN A 238 7.76 2.00 -65.14
C GLN A 238 8.47 1.22 -66.28
N PRO A 239 9.79 1.34 -66.55
CA PRO A 239 10.80 2.19 -65.91
C PRO A 239 11.64 3.03 -66.92
N SER A 240 12.64 3.75 -66.42
CA SER A 240 13.93 3.86 -67.12
C SER A 240 15.07 4.22 -66.15
N SER A 241 16.20 3.54 -66.25
CA SER A 241 17.35 3.68 -65.35
C SER A 241 18.52 4.47 -65.97
N VAL A 242 19.29 5.18 -65.14
CA VAL A 242 20.68 5.58 -65.44
C VAL A 242 21.51 5.44 -64.17
N PHE A 243 22.66 4.76 -64.28
CA PHE A 243 23.64 4.60 -63.19
C PHE A 243 24.50 5.86 -62.99
N ARG A 244 24.95 6.09 -61.75
CA ARG A 244 26.33 6.55 -61.47
C ARG A 244 26.77 6.12 -60.07
N GLU A 245 28.08 6.02 -59.88
CA GLU A 245 28.68 5.11 -58.91
C GLU A 245 29.54 5.81 -57.84
N ALA A 246 29.67 5.14 -56.70
CA ALA A 246 30.75 5.18 -55.70
C ALA A 246 31.38 6.53 -55.27
N SER A 247 31.24 6.82 -53.97
CA SER A 247 32.38 7.21 -53.13
C SER A 247 32.10 6.80 -51.68
N GLU A 248 32.94 5.93 -51.11
CA GLU A 248 32.86 5.49 -49.70
C GLU A 248 33.85 6.25 -48.81
N VAL A 249 33.46 6.47 -47.56
CA VAL A 249 34.35 6.92 -46.47
C VAL A 249 34.04 6.04 -45.23
N PRO A 250 35.02 5.57 -44.44
CA PRO A 250 34.90 4.26 -43.80
C PRO A 250 34.03 4.19 -42.54
N LYS A 251 33.39 3.04 -42.32
CA LYS A 251 32.94 2.62 -40.99
C LYS A 251 34.15 2.29 -40.11
N ALA A 252 34.26 2.90 -38.94
CA ALA A 252 35.17 2.42 -37.91
C ALA A 252 34.61 1.12 -37.30
N ALA A 253 35.47 0.11 -37.12
CA ALA A 253 35.13 -1.09 -36.35
C ALA A 253 35.01 -0.75 -34.85
N PRO A 254 34.17 -1.46 -34.08
CA PRO A 254 34.21 -1.36 -32.62
C PRO A 254 35.58 -1.83 -32.12
N LYS A 255 36.19 -1.10 -31.19
CA LYS A 255 37.31 -1.63 -30.41
C LYS A 255 36.77 -2.70 -29.47
N GLU A 256 37.36 -3.89 -29.51
CA GLU A 256 37.20 -4.86 -28.43
C GLU A 256 37.73 -4.23 -27.13
N ALA A 257 36.95 -4.38 -26.05
CA ALA A 257 37.45 -4.08 -24.72
C ALA A 257 38.33 -5.24 -24.25
N ALA A 258 39.44 -4.94 -23.57
CA ALA A 258 40.22 -5.98 -22.90
C ALA A 258 39.32 -6.77 -21.94
N PRO A 259 39.52 -8.10 -21.82
CA PRO A 259 38.73 -8.91 -20.90
C PRO A 259 38.89 -8.38 -19.48
N LYS A 260 37.76 -8.12 -18.82
CA LYS A 260 37.77 -7.91 -17.36
C LYS A 260 38.04 -9.26 -16.71
N ALA A 261 38.91 -9.28 -15.70
CA ALA A 261 39.15 -10.48 -14.89
C ALA A 261 37.82 -11.07 -14.41
N THR A 262 37.63 -12.35 -14.67
CA THR A 262 36.42 -13.09 -14.36
C THR A 262 36.35 -13.41 -12.86
N GLU A 263 35.14 -13.66 -12.38
CA GLU A 263 34.91 -14.11 -11.01
C GLU A 263 35.72 -15.38 -10.67
N ALA A 264 35.87 -16.30 -11.62
CA ALA A 264 36.68 -17.50 -11.47
C ALA A 264 38.18 -17.21 -11.27
N GLU A 265 38.75 -16.29 -12.06
CA GLU A 265 40.16 -15.90 -11.93
C GLU A 265 40.43 -15.17 -10.60
N ILE A 266 39.46 -14.39 -10.11
CA ILE A 266 39.56 -13.72 -8.80
C ILE A 266 39.40 -14.72 -7.64
N VAL A 267 38.54 -15.73 -7.75
CA VAL A 267 38.47 -16.85 -6.80
C VAL A 267 39.78 -17.64 -6.78
N GLU A 268 40.40 -17.86 -7.94
CA GLU A 268 41.67 -18.60 -8.04
C GLU A 268 42.86 -17.80 -7.49
N ILE A 269 42.84 -16.47 -7.61
CA ILE A 269 43.78 -15.59 -6.88
C ILE A 269 43.52 -15.65 -5.38
N PHE A 270 42.27 -15.46 -4.91
CA PHE A 270 41.95 -15.44 -3.48
C PHE A 270 42.37 -16.73 -2.76
N ARG A 271 42.01 -17.90 -3.32
CA ARG A 271 42.38 -19.23 -2.80
C ARG A 271 43.88 -19.55 -2.82
N LYS A 272 44.70 -18.68 -3.40
CA LYS A 272 46.16 -18.80 -3.46
C LYS A 272 46.86 -18.03 -2.34
N PHE A 273 46.14 -17.14 -1.65
CA PHE A 273 46.66 -16.28 -0.59
C PHE A 273 45.86 -16.37 0.73
N ASP A 274 44.61 -16.86 0.71
CA ASP A 274 43.99 -17.49 1.88
C ASP A 274 44.76 -18.82 2.15
N LEU A 275 45.82 -18.73 2.94
CA LEU A 275 46.75 -19.82 3.21
C LEU A 275 46.29 -20.69 4.38
N ASN A 276 45.41 -20.15 5.23
CA ASN A 276 44.87 -20.81 6.40
C ASN A 276 43.53 -21.53 6.12
N GLY A 277 42.76 -21.06 5.15
CA GLY A 277 41.52 -21.67 4.66
C GLY A 277 40.23 -21.20 5.35
N ASP A 278 40.23 -20.06 6.07
CA ASP A 278 39.06 -19.55 6.80
C ASP A 278 38.13 -18.63 5.98
N GLY A 279 38.52 -18.26 4.76
CA GLY A 279 37.73 -17.41 3.87
C GLY A 279 37.90 -15.90 4.10
N LEU A 280 38.84 -15.49 4.95
CA LEU A 280 39.31 -14.12 5.11
C LEU A 280 40.73 -13.98 4.56
N LEU A 281 41.19 -12.74 4.33
CA LEU A 281 42.61 -12.44 4.21
C LEU A 281 43.09 -11.67 5.44
N ASP A 282 44.11 -12.20 6.12
CA ASP A 282 44.75 -11.53 7.24
C ASP A 282 45.82 -10.50 6.78
N ALA A 283 46.34 -9.71 7.72
CA ALA A 283 47.28 -8.63 7.41
C ALA A 283 48.66 -9.11 6.90
N SER A 284 49.00 -10.37 7.13
CA SER A 284 50.24 -11.06 6.72
C SER A 284 50.05 -11.71 5.34
N GLU A 285 48.92 -12.38 5.13
CA GLU A 285 48.51 -12.98 3.85
C GLU A 285 48.35 -11.89 2.77
N LEU A 286 47.78 -10.74 3.13
CA LEU A 286 47.63 -9.59 2.24
C LEU A 286 48.97 -8.89 1.92
N GLU A 287 49.94 -8.92 2.84
CA GLU A 287 51.30 -8.39 2.66
C GLU A 287 52.15 -9.34 1.76
N ALA A 288 51.92 -10.65 1.85
CA ALA A 288 52.45 -11.65 0.91
C ALA A 288 51.82 -11.53 -0.49
N LEU A 289 50.50 -11.30 -0.59
CA LEU A 289 49.81 -11.02 -1.85
C LEU A 289 50.39 -9.79 -2.55
N LEU A 290 50.55 -8.67 -1.84
CA LEU A 290 51.17 -7.45 -2.38
C LEU A 290 52.60 -7.67 -2.86
N SER A 291 53.40 -8.41 -2.10
CA SER A 291 54.79 -8.75 -2.45
C SER A 291 54.92 -9.63 -3.70
N SER A 292 53.82 -10.15 -4.23
CA SER A 292 53.78 -10.99 -5.44
C SER A 292 53.29 -10.27 -6.71
N LEU A 293 52.82 -9.02 -6.60
CA LEU A 293 52.21 -8.25 -7.68
C LEU A 293 53.11 -7.15 -8.27
N ASP A 294 54.37 -7.07 -7.83
CA ASP A 294 55.29 -5.97 -8.16
C ASP A 294 55.97 -6.17 -9.53
N GLU A 295 55.23 -5.93 -10.61
CA GLU A 295 55.75 -5.27 -11.83
C GLU A 295 54.63 -4.76 -12.79
N GLU A 296 53.44 -5.38 -12.83
CA GLU A 296 52.33 -4.96 -13.72
C GLU A 296 50.91 -4.99 -13.08
N ALA A 297 50.48 -3.90 -12.40
CA ALA A 297 49.04 -3.56 -12.27
C ALA A 297 48.77 -2.13 -11.76
N GLU A 298 47.70 -1.49 -12.27
CA GLU A 298 47.09 -0.27 -11.67
C GLU A 298 46.39 -0.53 -10.30
N LEU A 299 46.31 -1.80 -9.86
CA LEU A 299 45.55 -2.24 -8.69
C LEU A 299 46.15 -1.77 -7.35
N GLY A 300 47.48 -1.59 -7.28
CA GLY A 300 48.20 -1.41 -6.02
C GLY A 300 47.86 -0.14 -5.24
N ARG A 301 47.53 0.97 -5.91
CA ARG A 301 47.34 2.28 -5.24
C ARG A 301 46.14 2.31 -4.30
N GLY A 302 45.08 1.56 -4.59
CA GLY A 302 43.90 1.47 -3.73
C GLY A 302 44.10 0.55 -2.52
N LEU A 303 44.87 -0.55 -2.69
CA LEU A 303 45.02 -1.57 -1.65
C LEU A 303 45.88 -1.06 -0.47
N VAL A 304 46.84 -0.17 -0.73
CA VAL A 304 47.62 0.54 0.31
C VAL A 304 46.72 1.38 1.22
N GLU A 305 45.69 2.04 0.67
CA GLU A 305 44.75 2.86 1.45
C GLU A 305 43.79 2.00 2.29
N LEU A 306 43.48 0.78 1.84
CA LEU A 306 42.69 -0.21 2.58
C LEU A 306 43.49 -0.78 3.78
N ILE A 307 44.76 -1.15 3.57
CA ILE A 307 45.67 -1.64 4.61
C ILE A 307 45.93 -0.59 5.69
N ALA A 308 46.08 0.68 5.29
CA ALA A 308 46.22 1.80 6.22
C ALA A 308 45.01 1.93 7.17
N LYS A 309 43.79 1.63 6.69
CA LYS A 309 42.57 1.64 7.51
C LYS A 309 42.47 0.42 8.43
N MET A 310 42.79 -0.78 7.94
CA MET A 310 42.82 -1.99 8.79
C MET A 310 43.80 -1.88 9.97
N ARG A 311 45.03 -1.42 9.70
CA ARG A 311 46.06 -1.21 10.74
C ARG A 311 45.72 -0.11 11.76
N LEU A 312 44.68 0.70 11.53
CA LEU A 312 44.17 1.70 12.47
C LEU A 312 43.00 1.22 13.34
N HIS A 313 42.39 0.06 13.05
CA HIS A 313 41.10 -0.35 13.65
C HIS A 313 41.06 -1.76 14.27
N GLU A 314 42.16 -2.52 14.26
CA GLU A 314 42.22 -3.92 14.74
C GLU A 314 41.11 -4.84 14.18
N SER A 315 40.69 -4.57 12.93
CA SER A 315 39.62 -5.29 12.24
C SER A 315 40.05 -6.71 11.83
N LYS A 316 39.20 -7.70 12.09
CA LYS A 316 39.44 -9.13 11.79
C LYS A 316 39.28 -9.45 10.29
N GLY A 317 40.35 -9.20 9.53
CA GLY A 317 40.47 -9.58 8.11
C GLY A 317 39.55 -8.80 7.15
N ILE A 318 39.61 -9.16 5.87
CA ILE A 318 38.66 -8.72 4.83
C ILE A 318 37.90 -9.96 4.31
N PRO A 319 36.56 -9.97 4.29
CA PRO A 319 35.77 -11.01 3.63
C PRO A 319 35.92 -10.99 2.10
N TYR A 320 35.90 -12.17 1.48
CA TYR A 320 35.96 -12.35 0.02
C TYR A 320 35.01 -11.41 -0.74
N GLU A 321 33.74 -11.33 -0.32
CA GLU A 321 32.71 -10.54 -1.00
C GLU A 321 32.98 -9.03 -0.96
N GLU A 322 33.63 -8.53 0.10
CA GLU A 322 33.96 -7.11 0.24
C GLU A 322 35.18 -6.73 -0.61
N LEU A 323 36.18 -7.62 -0.70
CA LEU A 323 37.29 -7.46 -1.65
C LEU A 323 36.79 -7.45 -3.09
N VAL A 324 35.89 -8.35 -3.45
CA VAL A 324 35.24 -8.41 -4.78
C VAL A 324 34.42 -7.14 -5.04
N ALA A 325 33.58 -6.71 -4.08
CA ALA A 325 32.80 -5.49 -4.20
C ALA A 325 33.68 -4.25 -4.42
N TRP A 326 34.80 -4.16 -3.71
CA TRP A 326 35.78 -3.08 -3.85
C TRP A 326 36.50 -3.11 -5.21
N VAL A 327 37.01 -4.27 -5.65
CA VAL A 327 37.68 -4.45 -6.97
C VAL A 327 36.74 -4.08 -8.13
N PHE A 328 35.44 -4.34 -8.01
CA PHE A 328 34.44 -3.96 -9.01
C PHE A 328 33.77 -2.60 -8.78
N GLY A 329 34.20 -1.82 -7.79
CA GLY A 329 33.86 -0.40 -7.63
C GLY A 329 32.54 -0.09 -6.90
N ALA A 330 32.06 -0.98 -6.03
CA ALA A 330 30.97 -0.70 -5.11
C ALA A 330 31.46 0.06 -3.85
N PRO A 331 30.61 0.90 -3.21
CA PRO A 331 31.00 1.65 -2.02
C PRO A 331 31.00 0.78 -0.75
N CYS A 332 32.14 0.71 -0.04
CA CYS A 332 32.28 0.01 1.24
C CYS A 332 31.66 0.79 2.41
N SER A 333 31.14 0.08 3.41
CA SER A 333 30.34 0.65 4.51
C SER A 333 31.12 0.84 5.83
N PHE A 334 32.25 1.55 5.78
CA PHE A 334 33.13 1.73 6.95
C PHE A 334 32.77 2.91 7.87
N ASP A 335 31.87 3.80 7.47
CA ASP A 335 31.58 5.06 8.18
C ASP A 335 30.34 4.98 9.10
N ARG A 336 30.52 4.46 10.33
CA ARG A 336 29.99 5.01 11.61
C ARG A 336 30.24 4.07 12.81
N PRO A 337 30.61 4.59 14.00
CA PRO A 337 30.48 3.86 15.25
C PRO A 337 29.01 3.80 15.71
N ASP A 338 28.65 2.78 16.49
CA ASP A 338 27.30 2.58 17.02
C ASP A 338 26.82 3.74 17.91
N ILE A 339 25.79 4.46 17.44
CA ILE A 339 25.03 5.41 18.25
C ILE A 339 23.55 5.02 18.17
N GLU A 340 22.89 4.87 19.32
CA GLU A 340 21.46 4.59 19.38
C GLU A 340 20.66 5.71 18.72
N THR A 341 20.15 5.41 17.52
CA THR A 341 19.49 6.36 16.61
C THR A 341 18.14 5.81 16.16
N ASP A 342 17.19 6.73 16.02
CA ASP A 342 15.75 6.53 16.14
C ASP A 342 15.06 5.77 15.00
N GLY A 343 15.80 5.36 13.96
CA GLY A 343 15.48 4.18 13.15
C GLY A 343 15.22 4.37 11.66
N GLU A 344 15.44 5.56 11.10
CA GLU A 344 14.97 5.88 9.74
C GLU A 344 15.74 5.13 8.61
N GLU A 345 16.89 4.53 8.92
CA GLU A 345 17.64 3.66 8.00
C GLU A 345 17.01 2.25 7.83
N ASP A 346 16.23 1.75 8.81
CA ASP A 346 15.51 0.45 8.73
C ASP A 346 13.99 0.60 8.49
N ALA A 347 13.45 1.81 8.65
CA ALA A 347 12.01 2.10 8.56
C ALA A 347 11.52 2.44 7.15
N ILE A 348 12.41 2.44 6.15
CA ILE A 348 12.00 2.42 4.74
C ILE A 348 11.37 1.04 4.45
N MET A 349 10.26 1.04 3.70
CA MET A 349 9.72 -0.17 3.06
C MET A 349 10.72 -0.58 1.96
N ASP A 350 11.76 -1.28 2.38
CA ASP A 350 12.96 -1.55 1.60
C ASP A 350 12.59 -2.27 0.29
N LYS A 351 13.13 -1.78 -0.84
CA LYS A 351 12.87 -2.40 -2.14
C LYS A 351 13.42 -3.82 -2.12
N MET A 352 12.59 -4.83 -2.41
CA MET A 352 13.05 -6.21 -2.57
C MET A 352 14.29 -6.25 -3.47
N SER A 353 15.36 -6.87 -2.96
CA SER A 353 16.59 -7.05 -3.73
C SER A 353 16.28 -7.86 -4.99
N MET A 354 16.38 -7.24 -6.17
CA MET A 354 16.07 -7.87 -7.47
C MET A 354 17.11 -8.93 -7.87
N VAL A 355 17.12 -10.04 -7.15
CA VAL A 355 17.89 -11.25 -7.46
C VAL A 355 16.93 -12.43 -7.35
N ARG A 356 16.58 -13.00 -8.51
CA ARG A 356 15.58 -14.09 -8.73
C ARG A 356 14.09 -13.70 -8.69
N MET A 357 13.69 -12.90 -9.68
CA MET A 357 12.42 -13.11 -10.41
C MET A 357 12.69 -13.20 -11.92
N GLN A 358 13.54 -14.16 -12.30
CA GLN A 358 13.72 -14.59 -13.69
C GLN A 358 13.20 -16.02 -13.85
N CYS A 359 11.94 -16.15 -14.28
CA CYS A 359 11.50 -17.32 -15.05
C CYS A 359 10.20 -17.01 -15.83
N LEU A 360 10.02 -17.68 -16.97
CA LEU A 360 8.75 -17.81 -17.70
C LEU A 360 8.07 -16.55 -18.28
N ALA A 361 8.81 -15.71 -19.02
CA ALA A 361 8.21 -14.73 -19.94
C ALA A 361 9.04 -14.42 -21.21
N GLN A 362 9.76 -15.39 -21.78
CA GLN A 362 10.43 -15.22 -23.08
C GLN A 362 10.85 -16.56 -23.72
N PHE A 363 10.08 -17.05 -24.70
CA PHE A 363 10.57 -17.86 -25.83
C PHE A 363 9.49 -17.96 -26.92
N HIS A 364 9.66 -17.18 -27.99
CA HIS A 364 8.99 -17.37 -29.28
C HIS A 364 10.04 -17.42 -30.38
N SER A 365 10.64 -18.60 -30.54
CA SER A 365 11.38 -19.00 -31.74
C SER A 365 10.53 -20.05 -32.46
N THR A 366 10.14 -19.76 -33.70
CA THR A 366 9.43 -20.68 -34.58
C THR A 366 10.34 -21.84 -35.00
N ASP A 367 9.81 -23.06 -35.05
CA ASP A 367 10.46 -24.18 -35.73
C ASP A 367 9.42 -25.11 -36.40
N GLU A 368 9.80 -25.79 -37.48
CA GLU A 368 8.88 -26.21 -38.54
C GLU A 368 8.23 -27.60 -38.37
N THR A 369 7.50 -27.85 -37.27
CA THR A 369 6.55 -28.99 -37.20
C THR A 369 5.21 -28.63 -36.54
N GLY A 370 4.10 -28.85 -37.26
CA GLY A 370 2.76 -28.49 -36.81
C GLY A 370 2.13 -29.49 -35.84
N ALA A 371 2.56 -29.49 -34.57
CA ALA A 371 1.94 -30.22 -33.48
C ALA A 371 1.93 -29.36 -32.19
N GLU A 372 0.82 -29.37 -31.44
CA GLU A 372 0.70 -28.56 -30.22
C GLU A 372 1.48 -29.18 -29.04
N PRO A 373 2.23 -28.37 -28.25
CA PRO A 373 2.89 -28.85 -27.05
C PRO A 373 1.89 -29.00 -25.89
N GLY A 374 1.92 -30.17 -25.22
CA GLY A 374 1.12 -30.42 -24.02
C GLY A 374 1.60 -29.64 -22.78
N PRO A 375 0.79 -29.56 -21.71
CA PRO A 375 1.11 -28.81 -20.50
C PRO A 375 2.31 -29.39 -19.73
N PRO A 376 3.12 -28.55 -19.06
CA PRO A 376 4.37 -28.96 -18.42
C PRO A 376 4.16 -29.83 -17.17
N GLN A 377 4.94 -30.90 -17.03
CA GLN A 377 4.97 -31.73 -15.83
C GLN A 377 6.07 -31.26 -14.86
N LEU A 378 5.68 -31.00 -13.60
CA LEU A 378 6.59 -30.61 -12.52
C LEU A 378 7.17 -31.84 -11.80
N ALA A 379 8.40 -32.22 -12.17
CA ALA A 379 9.17 -33.22 -11.44
C ALA A 379 9.94 -32.56 -10.27
N ARG A 380 9.71 -33.02 -9.02
CA ARG A 380 10.53 -32.65 -7.86
C ARG A 380 11.67 -33.65 -7.67
N THR A 381 12.91 -33.18 -7.71
CA THR A 381 14.08 -33.91 -7.20
C THR A 381 14.30 -33.55 -5.73
N CYS A 382 14.26 -34.54 -4.84
CA CYS A 382 14.64 -34.36 -3.44
C CYS A 382 16.16 -34.48 -3.29
N SER A 383 16.79 -33.58 -2.53
CA SER A 383 18.15 -33.78 -2.05
C SER A 383 18.15 -34.73 -0.84
N ASP A 384 19.09 -35.67 -0.88
CA ASP A 384 19.59 -36.52 0.21
C ASP A 384 18.72 -37.65 0.82
N CYS A 385 19.39 -38.79 1.00
CA CYS A 385 19.07 -39.86 1.96
C CYS A 385 17.81 -40.74 1.78
N CYS A 386 17.27 -40.92 0.57
CA CYS A 386 16.40 -42.08 0.28
C CYS A 386 16.69 -42.75 -1.07
N GLY A 387 16.91 -44.08 -1.04
CA GLY A 387 17.29 -44.88 -2.22
C GLY A 387 16.18 -44.97 -3.27
N GLY A 388 16.51 -44.62 -4.51
CA GLY A 388 15.52 -44.33 -5.55
C GLY A 388 14.69 -45.53 -6.04
N LYS A 389 13.36 -45.42 -5.89
CA LYS A 389 12.36 -45.98 -6.81
C LYS A 389 11.20 -44.99 -6.95
N PRO A 390 10.83 -44.53 -8.16
CA PRO A 390 9.62 -43.74 -8.34
C PRO A 390 8.38 -44.61 -8.14
N GLN A 391 7.36 -44.07 -7.47
CA GLN A 391 6.01 -44.65 -7.47
C GLN A 391 5.06 -43.78 -8.31
N VAL A 392 4.19 -44.44 -9.06
CA VAL A 392 3.15 -43.80 -9.88
C VAL A 392 1.87 -43.68 -9.06
N VAL A 393 1.26 -42.50 -9.05
CA VAL A 393 -0.06 -42.25 -8.46
C VAL A 393 -1.06 -42.07 -9.60
N SER A 394 -2.26 -42.66 -9.49
CA SER A 394 -3.27 -42.65 -10.56
C SER A 394 -4.05 -41.32 -10.66
N ASN A 395 -4.61 -41.07 -11.85
CA ASN A 395 -5.34 -39.82 -12.17
C ASN A 395 -6.59 -39.57 -11.32
N GLU A 396 -7.14 -40.58 -10.65
CA GLU A 396 -8.38 -40.52 -9.85
C GLU A 396 -8.27 -39.63 -8.58
N ARG A 397 -7.13 -38.96 -8.38
CA ARG A 397 -6.92 -37.93 -7.35
C ARG A 397 -6.69 -36.51 -7.88
N LEU A 398 -6.87 -36.27 -9.18
CA LEU A 398 -6.76 -34.94 -9.82
C LEU A 398 -8.12 -34.31 -10.19
N GLU A 399 -9.20 -35.08 -10.27
CA GLU A 399 -10.53 -34.57 -10.65
C GLU A 399 -11.30 -33.93 -9.48
N ALA A 400 -10.80 -32.80 -8.96
CA ALA A 400 -11.47 -32.07 -7.89
C ALA A 400 -11.17 -30.55 -7.84
N SER A 401 -11.25 -29.81 -8.97
CA SER A 401 -11.71 -28.39 -9.05
C SER A 401 -11.48 -27.73 -10.44
N VAL A 402 -12.34 -27.98 -11.43
CA VAL A 402 -12.52 -27.10 -12.61
C VAL A 402 -13.97 -27.12 -13.10
N VAL A 403 -14.66 -25.97 -13.12
CA VAL A 403 -15.85 -25.71 -13.95
C VAL A 403 -15.84 -24.25 -14.40
N THR A 404 -16.20 -23.99 -15.66
CA THR A 404 -15.98 -22.70 -16.36
C THR A 404 -17.28 -21.86 -16.51
N ILE A 405 -17.09 -20.57 -16.78
CA ILE A 405 -18.10 -19.52 -16.97
C ILE A 405 -19.10 -19.81 -18.13
N GLN A 406 -20.38 -19.46 -17.96
CA GLN A 406 -21.23 -18.95 -19.06
C GLN A 406 -22.37 -18.03 -18.59
N ARG A 407 -22.99 -17.28 -19.52
CA ARG A 407 -23.89 -16.13 -19.23
C ARG A 407 -24.90 -15.90 -20.38
N ALA A 408 -26.22 -16.06 -20.16
CA ALA A 408 -27.29 -15.34 -20.92
C ALA A 408 -28.76 -15.67 -20.52
N ALA A 409 -29.61 -14.64 -20.73
CA ALA A 409 -31.02 -14.68 -21.16
C ALA A 409 -32.18 -15.08 -20.20
N ARG A 410 -33.37 -14.53 -20.54
CA ARG A 410 -34.63 -14.49 -19.77
C ARG A 410 -35.62 -15.58 -20.19
N ALA A 411 -36.50 -16.00 -19.27
CA ALA A 411 -37.88 -16.40 -19.56
C ALA A 411 -38.81 -16.13 -18.34
N ARG A 412 -40.14 -16.23 -18.51
CA ARG A 412 -41.17 -16.03 -17.46
C ARG A 412 -42.13 -17.22 -17.37
N THR A 413 -42.80 -17.36 -16.23
CA THR A 413 -44.14 -17.97 -16.02
C THR A 413 -44.35 -19.46 -16.34
N LEU A 414 -44.77 -20.25 -15.34
CA LEU A 414 -46.18 -20.68 -15.18
C LEU A 414 -46.44 -21.35 -13.81
N SER A 415 -47.64 -21.92 -13.59
CA SER A 415 -48.17 -22.28 -12.27
C SER A 415 -49.01 -23.58 -12.24
N LYS A 416 -49.24 -24.11 -11.02
CA LYS A 416 -50.08 -25.29 -10.65
C LYS A 416 -49.49 -26.67 -11.05
N GLY A 417 -49.78 -27.77 -10.35
CA GLY A 417 -50.56 -27.98 -9.10
C GLY A 417 -51.08 -29.43 -8.97
N ALA A 418 -51.70 -29.79 -7.83
CA ALA A 418 -52.37 -31.09 -7.55
C ALA A 418 -51.44 -32.34 -7.45
N GLU A 419 -51.77 -33.51 -6.85
CA GLU A 419 -52.70 -34.06 -5.80
C GLU A 419 -52.32 -35.56 -5.63
N ASP A 420 -52.65 -36.38 -4.61
CA ASP A 420 -53.00 -36.26 -3.17
C ASP A 420 -53.08 -37.71 -2.56
N ILE A 421 -53.42 -37.90 -1.27
CA ILE A 421 -53.83 -39.17 -0.59
C ILE A 421 -52.67 -40.15 -0.26
N GLY A 422 -52.53 -40.80 0.92
CA GLY A 422 -53.26 -40.84 2.22
C GLY A 422 -52.37 -41.56 3.28
N GLN A 423 -52.75 -41.96 4.51
CA GLN A 423 -54.04 -42.09 5.25
C GLN A 423 -53.83 -42.05 6.80
N THR A 424 -54.90 -41.73 7.56
CA THR A 424 -55.22 -42.10 9.00
C THR A 424 -54.20 -41.84 10.15
N MET A 425 -54.47 -41.27 11.35
CA MET A 425 -55.63 -41.00 12.25
C MET A 425 -56.02 -42.03 13.35
N SER A 426 -55.82 -41.66 14.63
CA SER A 426 -56.59 -41.97 15.88
C SER A 426 -55.87 -41.27 17.07
N GLN A 427 -56.44 -40.46 17.99
CA GLN A 427 -57.50 -40.66 19.01
C GLN A 427 -57.21 -41.78 20.04
N ALA A 428 -57.50 -41.71 21.37
CA ALA A 428 -57.82 -40.61 22.32
C ALA A 428 -57.64 -41.13 23.81
N PRO A 429 -58.45 -40.84 24.88
CA PRO A 429 -57.90 -40.18 26.08
C PRO A 429 -58.24 -40.77 27.49
N ASP A 430 -57.71 -40.09 28.54
CA ASP A 430 -58.26 -39.86 29.90
C ASP A 430 -58.31 -40.98 30.97
N LYS A 431 -57.83 -40.67 32.20
CA LYS A 431 -58.57 -40.80 33.49
C LYS A 431 -57.78 -40.40 34.76
N THR A 432 -58.52 -40.08 35.82
CA THR A 432 -58.10 -39.55 37.14
C THR A 432 -58.32 -40.53 38.31
N GLU A 433 -57.55 -40.45 39.40
CA GLU A 433 -58.02 -40.81 40.77
C GLU A 433 -57.14 -40.24 41.92
N THR A 434 -57.69 -40.19 43.15
CA THR A 434 -57.16 -39.64 44.45
C THR A 434 -57.87 -40.38 45.63
N PRO A 435 -57.76 -40.12 46.97
CA PRO A 435 -57.16 -38.99 47.75
C PRO A 435 -56.52 -39.33 49.15
N GLU A 436 -56.35 -38.30 50.01
CA GLU A 436 -56.22 -38.28 51.52
C GLU A 436 -54.91 -38.76 52.22
N ALA A 437 -54.49 -38.29 53.43
CA ALA A 437 -54.93 -37.19 54.33
C ALA A 437 -53.82 -36.72 55.35
N ALA A 438 -53.99 -35.50 55.94
CA ALA A 438 -53.79 -35.04 57.34
C ALA A 438 -52.56 -35.42 58.25
N ALA A 439 -52.13 -34.66 59.29
CA ALA A 439 -52.23 -33.24 59.71
C ALA A 439 -51.43 -32.94 61.03
N LYS A 440 -51.30 -31.65 61.43
CA LYS A 440 -50.74 -31.07 62.72
C LYS A 440 -49.20 -30.83 62.73
N ALA A 441 -48.61 -29.88 63.47
CA ALA A 441 -49.07 -29.05 64.61
C ALA A 441 -48.62 -27.54 64.55
N LYS A 442 -48.68 -26.79 65.67
CA LYS A 442 -48.63 -25.30 65.79
C LYS A 442 -47.33 -24.72 66.43
N PRO A 443 -47.06 -23.39 66.36
CA PRO A 443 -45.71 -22.79 66.52
C PRO A 443 -45.32 -22.26 67.92
N LYS A 444 -44.06 -21.80 68.05
CA LYS A 444 -43.51 -21.00 69.17
C LYS A 444 -42.69 -19.78 68.67
N ALA A 445 -42.30 -18.89 69.58
CA ALA A 445 -42.01 -17.48 69.31
C ALA A 445 -40.53 -17.08 69.07
N VAL A 446 -40.36 -15.81 68.67
CA VAL A 446 -39.12 -15.12 68.22
C VAL A 446 -38.31 -14.52 69.38
N PRO A 447 -36.97 -14.49 69.27
CA PRO A 447 -36.12 -13.41 69.80
C PRO A 447 -35.48 -12.57 68.67
N LYS A 448 -35.34 -11.26 68.88
CA LYS A 448 -34.70 -10.33 67.91
C LYS A 448 -33.17 -10.50 67.91
N ALA A 449 -32.55 -10.42 66.73
CA ALA A 449 -31.11 -10.21 66.59
C ALA A 449 -30.77 -8.70 66.57
N THR A 450 -29.64 -8.33 67.17
CA THR A 450 -29.08 -6.97 67.12
C THR A 450 -28.20 -6.78 65.88
N PRO A 451 -28.05 -5.53 65.37
CA PRO A 451 -27.15 -5.26 64.26
C PRO A 451 -25.69 -5.45 64.69
N LYS A 452 -24.94 -6.29 63.97
CA LYS A 452 -23.47 -6.33 64.07
C LYS A 452 -22.88 -5.10 63.37
N ALA A 453 -21.78 -4.59 63.93
CA ALA A 453 -20.98 -3.54 63.32
C ALA A 453 -20.46 -3.96 61.92
N PRO A 454 -20.22 -3.01 61.00
CA PRO A 454 -19.62 -3.32 59.72
C PRO A 454 -18.22 -3.95 59.91
N PRO A 455 -17.79 -4.85 58.99
CA PRO A 455 -16.45 -5.41 59.04
C PRO A 455 -15.40 -4.30 58.93
N PRO A 456 -14.20 -4.49 59.51
CA PRO A 456 -13.09 -3.55 59.29
C PRO A 456 -12.81 -3.45 57.79
N LYS A 457 -12.48 -2.24 57.32
CA LYS A 457 -12.01 -2.05 55.93
C LYS A 457 -10.87 -3.03 55.67
N ALA A 458 -10.97 -3.79 54.59
CA ALA A 458 -9.86 -4.62 54.14
C ALA A 458 -8.61 -3.75 54.01
N ALA A 459 -7.47 -4.26 54.46
CA ALA A 459 -6.18 -3.68 54.10
C ALA A 459 -6.08 -3.64 52.57
N PRO A 460 -5.38 -2.65 51.97
CA PRO A 460 -5.12 -2.67 50.54
C PRO A 460 -4.47 -4.02 50.17
N PRO A 461 -4.87 -4.65 49.05
CA PRO A 461 -4.34 -5.95 48.69
C PRO A 461 -2.82 -5.89 48.61
N ALA A 462 -2.14 -6.89 49.19
CA ALA A 462 -0.69 -6.96 49.18
C ALA A 462 -0.19 -6.84 47.74
N ALA A 463 0.77 -5.93 47.51
CA ALA A 463 1.14 -5.48 46.17
C ALA A 463 1.40 -6.66 45.22
N SER A 464 0.64 -6.70 44.11
CA SER A 464 0.86 -7.65 43.04
C SER A 464 2.28 -7.46 42.50
N GLY A 465 3.15 -8.44 42.77
CA GLY A 465 4.49 -8.49 42.17
C GLY A 465 4.43 -8.35 40.65
N PRO A 466 5.49 -7.81 40.03
CA PRO A 466 5.43 -7.13 38.74
C PRO A 466 4.77 -7.95 37.65
N ILE A 467 4.04 -7.30 36.74
CA ILE A 467 3.36 -7.94 35.62
C ILE A 467 4.39 -8.31 34.55
N LEU A 468 5.28 -7.38 34.22
CA LEU A 468 6.40 -7.58 33.31
C LEU A 468 7.50 -8.37 34.02
N LYS A 469 7.74 -9.62 33.59
CA LYS A 469 8.69 -10.54 34.22
C LYS A 469 9.69 -11.11 33.23
N ARG A 470 10.95 -11.20 33.67
CA ARG A 470 12.01 -11.95 32.99
C ARG A 470 11.73 -13.46 33.07
N GLY A 471 11.84 -14.15 31.94
CA GLY A 471 11.46 -15.57 31.83
C GLY A 471 9.96 -15.86 32.00
N GLY A 472 9.10 -14.84 31.93
CA GLY A 472 7.67 -15.03 31.67
C GLY A 472 7.39 -15.19 30.18
N LEU A 473 6.11 -15.13 29.79
CA LEU A 473 5.71 -15.06 28.38
C LEU A 473 6.42 -13.91 27.67
N ASP A 474 6.76 -14.13 26.40
CA ASP A 474 7.39 -13.13 25.54
C ASP A 474 6.47 -11.94 25.24
N TYR A 475 5.16 -12.14 25.30
CA TYR A 475 4.12 -11.15 25.03
C TYR A 475 3.16 -11.03 26.22
N ILE A 476 2.43 -9.92 26.26
CA ILE A 476 1.29 -9.68 27.14
C ILE A 476 0.07 -9.57 26.23
N CYS A 477 -0.91 -10.47 26.43
CA CYS A 477 -2.13 -10.57 25.62
C CYS A 477 -3.35 -10.61 26.55
N CYS A 478 -4.37 -9.79 26.29
CA CYS A 478 -5.64 -9.83 27.02
C CYS A 478 -6.77 -9.56 26.04
N LEU A 479 -7.62 -10.57 25.78
CA LEU A 479 -8.64 -10.55 24.73
C LEU A 479 -10.02 -10.31 25.32
N GLY A 480 -10.15 -9.20 26.06
CA GLY A 480 -11.33 -8.89 26.88
C GLY A 480 -12.38 -7.99 26.24
N GLY A 481 -12.22 -7.57 24.98
CA GLY A 481 -13.17 -6.62 24.36
C GLY A 481 -13.05 -6.39 22.84
N PRO A 482 -14.10 -5.85 22.20
CA PRO A 482 -14.24 -5.78 20.73
C PRO A 482 -13.31 -4.81 19.99
N VAL A 483 -12.55 -3.97 20.70
CA VAL A 483 -11.51 -3.12 20.09
C VAL A 483 -10.14 -3.63 20.49
N LEU A 484 -9.40 -4.26 19.58
CA LEU A 484 -8.04 -4.75 19.81
C LEU A 484 -7.02 -3.65 19.53
N ILE A 485 -6.15 -3.37 20.50
CA ILE A 485 -5.02 -2.44 20.36
C ILE A 485 -3.70 -3.24 20.35
N THR A 486 -2.86 -3.03 19.33
CA THR A 486 -1.53 -3.68 19.22
C THR A 486 -0.38 -2.69 19.19
N ALA A 487 0.84 -3.16 19.48
CA ALA A 487 2.10 -2.47 19.21
C ALA A 487 3.23 -3.50 18.96
N PRO A 488 3.33 -4.08 17.76
CA PRO A 488 4.22 -5.21 17.48
C PRO A 488 5.72 -4.84 17.42
N HIS A 489 6.07 -3.55 17.34
CA HIS A 489 7.47 -3.08 17.39
C HIS A 489 7.84 -2.42 18.74
N SER A 490 7.10 -2.72 19.82
CA SER A 490 7.33 -2.16 21.17
C SER A 490 8.64 -2.62 21.86
N ILE A 491 9.41 -3.48 21.18
CA ILE A 491 10.77 -3.96 21.48
C ILE A 491 11.60 -3.96 20.18
N LYS A 492 12.93 -4.10 20.27
CA LYS A 492 13.75 -4.45 19.11
C LYS A 492 13.43 -5.89 18.71
N ILE A 493 13.15 -6.13 17.43
CA ILE A 493 12.80 -7.45 16.89
C ILE A 493 13.59 -7.72 15.60
N VAL A 494 13.61 -8.96 15.15
CA VAL A 494 14.37 -9.41 13.98
C VAL A 494 13.39 -9.87 12.90
N ARG A 495 13.61 -9.42 11.66
CA ARG A 495 12.80 -9.77 10.49
C ARG A 495 13.67 -10.19 9.31
N GLY A 496 13.06 -10.79 8.29
CA GLY A 496 13.77 -11.42 7.17
C GLY A 496 14.32 -12.81 7.52
N GLY A 497 15.26 -13.32 6.73
CA GLY A 497 15.86 -14.65 6.89
C GLY A 497 15.30 -15.70 5.93
N GLY A 498 15.77 -16.94 6.06
CA GLY A 498 15.70 -17.96 5.00
C GLY A 498 14.32 -18.27 4.41
N GLU A 499 13.24 -18.21 5.19
CA GLU A 499 11.88 -18.45 4.69
C GLU A 499 11.36 -17.29 3.80
N THR A 500 11.71 -16.05 4.16
CA THR A 500 11.47 -14.84 3.33
C THR A 500 12.46 -14.70 2.17
N GLN A 501 13.52 -15.51 2.15
CA GLN A 501 14.68 -15.41 1.25
C GLN A 501 15.46 -14.08 1.33
N GLU A 502 15.13 -13.20 2.28
CA GLU A 502 15.83 -11.94 2.53
C GLU A 502 16.97 -12.06 3.55
N ARG A 503 17.83 -11.02 3.59
CA ARG A 503 18.80 -10.82 4.68
C ARG A 503 18.08 -10.53 6.00
N THR A 504 18.47 -11.26 7.05
CA THR A 504 18.05 -11.01 8.43
C THR A 504 18.46 -9.61 8.89
N ARG A 505 17.50 -8.80 9.36
CA ARG A 505 17.69 -7.40 9.76
C ARG A 505 16.97 -7.07 11.06
N ASN A 506 17.47 -6.09 11.80
CA ASN A 506 16.87 -5.62 13.05
C ASN A 506 15.81 -4.57 12.77
N HIS A 507 14.55 -4.82 13.12
CA HIS A 507 13.60 -3.71 13.25
C HIS A 507 13.83 -3.03 14.62
N LYS A 508 14.06 -1.71 14.61
CA LYS A 508 14.37 -0.95 15.83
C LYS A 508 13.12 -0.80 16.71
N ARG A 509 13.31 -0.60 18.02
CA ARG A 509 12.20 -0.40 18.96
C ARG A 509 11.50 0.92 18.69
N GLU A 510 10.21 0.87 18.44
CA GLU A 510 9.37 2.06 18.39
C GLU A 510 9.07 2.54 19.81
N ARG A 511 9.69 3.66 20.21
CA ARG A 511 9.55 4.19 21.57
C ARG A 511 8.09 4.49 21.92
N TRP A 512 7.70 4.15 23.15
CA TRP A 512 6.38 4.42 23.76
C TRP A 512 5.16 3.71 23.17
N THR A 513 5.25 2.92 22.08
CA THR A 513 4.04 2.36 21.44
C THR A 513 3.23 1.44 22.37
N ALA A 514 3.87 0.54 23.12
CA ALA A 514 3.16 -0.28 24.12
C ALA A 514 2.57 0.54 25.28
N GLU A 515 3.27 1.57 25.76
CA GLU A 515 2.76 2.49 26.78
C GLU A 515 1.47 3.19 26.28
N ILE A 516 1.44 3.61 25.01
CA ILE A 516 0.27 4.19 24.36
C ILE A 516 -0.84 3.13 24.20
N SER A 517 -0.51 1.89 23.79
CA SER A 517 -1.51 0.81 23.69
C SER A 517 -2.23 0.58 25.02
N MET A 518 -1.50 0.55 26.14
CA MET A 518 -2.08 0.37 27.47
C MET A 518 -2.90 1.60 27.92
N ILE A 519 -2.47 2.82 27.59
CA ILE A 519 -3.23 4.05 27.85
C ILE A 519 -4.53 4.08 27.05
N VAL A 520 -4.47 3.86 25.74
CA VAL A 520 -5.63 3.86 24.85
C VAL A 520 -6.62 2.77 25.25
N ALA A 521 -6.16 1.55 25.54
CA ALA A 521 -7.03 0.47 26.00
C ALA A 521 -7.69 0.78 27.36
N ARG A 522 -6.99 1.44 28.30
CA ARG A 522 -7.56 1.89 29.58
C ARG A 522 -8.67 2.93 29.37
N GLU A 523 -8.43 3.94 28.55
CA GLU A 523 -9.40 5.01 28.32
C GLU A 523 -10.60 4.54 27.47
N LEU A 524 -10.40 3.59 26.54
CA LEU A 524 -11.49 2.88 25.84
C LEU A 524 -12.42 2.17 26.84
N CYS A 525 -11.85 1.39 27.77
CA CYS A 525 -12.62 0.72 28.83
C CYS A 525 -13.39 1.73 29.71
N ARG A 526 -12.78 2.87 30.06
CA ARG A 526 -13.45 3.97 30.79
C ARG A 526 -14.58 4.63 29.98
N ALA A 527 -14.43 4.75 28.66
CA ALA A 527 -15.45 5.23 27.73
C ALA A 527 -16.56 4.19 27.46
N GLY A 528 -16.57 3.05 28.16
CA GLY A 528 -17.57 2.00 28.00
C GLY A 528 -17.41 1.15 26.75
N SER A 529 -16.24 1.19 26.10
CA SER A 529 -15.87 0.35 24.95
C SER A 529 -14.77 -0.63 25.38
N PRO A 530 -15.10 -1.87 25.79
CA PRO A 530 -14.09 -2.79 26.30
C PRO A 530 -13.00 -3.05 25.27
N ALA A 531 -11.75 -2.98 25.70
CA ALA A 531 -10.58 -3.18 24.86
C ALA A 531 -9.97 -4.57 25.02
N SER A 532 -9.40 -5.07 23.94
CA SER A 532 -8.36 -6.10 23.96
C SER A 532 -6.99 -5.45 23.72
N VAL A 533 -5.91 -6.05 24.20
CA VAL A 533 -4.56 -5.52 23.98
C VAL A 533 -3.54 -6.64 23.77
N MET A 534 -2.61 -6.45 22.84
CA MET A 534 -1.43 -7.32 22.68
C MET A 534 -0.16 -6.50 22.42
N VAL A 535 0.83 -6.69 23.29
CA VAL A 535 2.13 -5.98 23.28
C VAL A 535 3.25 -6.94 23.70
N TRP A 536 4.51 -6.68 23.34
CA TRP A 536 5.62 -7.51 23.83
C TRP A 536 5.93 -7.26 25.32
N ASN A 537 6.21 -8.33 26.07
CA ASN A 537 6.74 -8.25 27.44
C ASN A 537 8.19 -7.78 27.39
N ARG A 538 8.40 -6.47 27.53
CA ARG A 538 9.73 -5.83 27.51
C ARG A 538 10.70 -6.39 28.55
N ALA A 539 10.22 -7.02 29.63
CA ALA A 539 11.06 -7.63 30.65
C ALA A 539 11.47 -9.10 30.36
N ALA A 540 10.84 -9.79 29.40
CA ALA A 540 11.04 -11.23 29.15
C ALA A 540 12.52 -11.59 28.93
N GLY A 541 13.24 -10.75 28.20
CA GLY A 541 14.64 -10.92 27.77
C GLY A 541 14.76 -10.99 26.24
N PRO A 542 15.94 -11.37 25.70
CA PRO A 542 16.09 -11.71 24.29
C PRO A 542 15.42 -13.07 24.02
N GLY A 543 14.29 -13.06 23.30
CA GLY A 543 13.58 -14.28 22.90
C GLY A 543 14.17 -14.82 21.60
N HIS A 544 14.79 -15.99 21.65
CA HIS A 544 15.26 -16.68 20.45
C HIS A 544 14.07 -17.16 19.62
N GLY A 545 13.98 -16.75 18.35
CA GLY A 545 12.91 -17.17 17.44
C GLY A 545 11.61 -16.37 17.50
N ARG A 546 11.61 -15.16 18.07
CA ARG A 546 10.47 -14.23 17.91
C ARG A 546 10.31 -13.85 16.43
N LEU A 547 9.16 -14.21 15.85
CA LEU A 547 8.75 -13.73 14.53
C LEU A 547 8.20 -12.31 14.65
N ASP A 548 8.61 -11.42 13.75
CA ASP A 548 8.06 -10.08 13.61
C ASP A 548 6.59 -10.15 13.14
N PRO A 549 5.59 -9.71 13.94
CA PRO A 549 4.18 -9.80 13.57
C PRO A 549 3.82 -9.00 12.31
N ASN A 550 4.69 -8.05 11.91
CA ASN A 550 4.52 -7.24 10.72
C ASN A 550 5.33 -7.68 9.50
N TYR A 551 6.01 -8.81 9.61
CA TYR A 551 6.86 -9.36 8.55
C TYR A 551 6.61 -10.86 8.33
N LEU A 552 5.34 -11.28 8.45
CA LEU A 552 4.94 -12.69 8.36
C LEU A 552 4.48 -13.07 6.96
N LEU A 553 5.06 -14.13 6.40
CA LEU A 553 4.48 -14.89 5.30
C LEU A 553 3.28 -15.72 5.79
N ALA A 554 2.34 -16.04 4.88
CA ALA A 554 1.17 -16.86 5.19
C ALA A 554 1.51 -18.26 5.74
N SER A 555 2.68 -18.81 5.40
CA SER A 555 3.22 -20.06 5.98
C SER A 555 3.51 -19.94 7.48
N GLN A 556 3.89 -18.75 7.95
CA GLN A 556 4.31 -18.48 9.33
C GLN A 556 3.16 -18.14 10.27
N PHE A 557 1.96 -17.93 9.74
CA PHE A 557 0.76 -17.55 10.51
C PHE A 557 0.46 -18.53 11.66
N ARG A 558 0.62 -19.84 11.44
CA ARG A 558 0.39 -20.85 12.49
C ARG A 558 1.45 -20.82 13.60
N LEU A 559 2.66 -20.34 13.30
CA LEU A 559 3.76 -20.22 14.26
C LEU A 559 3.62 -18.97 15.12
N SER A 560 3.18 -17.86 14.53
CA SER A 560 3.01 -16.58 15.23
C SER A 560 1.97 -16.67 16.35
N PRO A 561 2.30 -16.32 17.62
CA PRO A 561 1.31 -16.20 18.67
C PRO A 561 0.38 -15.00 18.47
N TRP A 562 0.83 -13.97 17.72
CA TRP A 562 0.02 -12.79 17.41
C TRP A 562 -1.10 -13.11 16.42
N HIS A 563 -0.79 -13.87 15.37
CA HIS A 563 -1.81 -14.32 14.41
C HIS A 563 -2.81 -15.28 15.07
N ARG A 564 -2.33 -16.21 15.90
CA ARG A 564 -3.18 -17.07 16.73
C ARG A 564 -4.07 -16.26 17.69
N ALA A 565 -3.58 -15.16 18.24
CA ALA A 565 -4.39 -14.26 19.07
C ALA A 565 -5.55 -13.60 18.28
N LEU A 566 -5.37 -13.27 16.99
CA LEU A 566 -6.47 -12.80 16.13
C LEU A 566 -7.57 -13.86 15.98
N HIS A 567 -7.18 -15.12 15.70
CA HIS A 567 -8.11 -16.25 15.64
C HIS A 567 -8.87 -16.45 16.95
N ARG A 568 -8.16 -16.34 18.08
CA ARG A 568 -8.76 -16.46 19.41
C ARG A 568 -9.76 -15.35 19.69
N TRP A 569 -9.35 -14.10 19.52
CA TRP A 569 -10.18 -12.91 19.73
C TRP A 569 -11.44 -12.92 18.85
N ALA A 570 -11.29 -13.29 17.57
CA ALA A 570 -12.41 -13.49 16.66
C ALA A 570 -13.39 -14.56 17.17
N SER A 571 -12.87 -15.68 17.67
CA SER A 571 -13.69 -16.79 18.18
C SER A 571 -14.41 -16.42 19.49
N THR A 572 -13.69 -15.89 20.48
CA THR A 572 -14.16 -15.70 21.85
C THR A 572 -14.94 -14.40 22.06
N VAL A 573 -14.41 -13.27 21.59
CA VAL A 573 -15.05 -11.94 21.71
C VAL A 573 -16.00 -11.72 20.54
N GLY A 574 -15.56 -12.05 19.32
CA GLY A 574 -16.35 -11.92 18.10
C GLY A 574 -17.51 -12.93 17.98
N GLY A 575 -17.79 -13.76 18.99
CA GLY A 575 -18.92 -14.68 19.02
C GLY A 575 -18.99 -15.60 17.79
N GLY A 576 -17.92 -16.37 17.56
CA GLY A 576 -17.75 -17.18 16.34
C GLY A 576 -17.20 -16.41 15.14
N GLY A 577 -16.90 -15.11 15.29
CA GLY A 577 -16.09 -14.34 14.36
C GLY A 577 -16.84 -13.63 13.23
N PRO A 578 -16.10 -13.03 12.29
CA PRO A 578 -16.68 -12.19 11.24
C PRO A 578 -17.64 -12.98 10.34
N GLY A 579 -18.89 -12.55 10.27
CA GLY A 579 -19.96 -13.24 9.53
C GLY A 579 -20.67 -14.37 10.27
N SER A 580 -20.56 -14.47 11.60
CA SER A 580 -21.29 -15.46 12.40
C SER A 580 -22.79 -15.13 12.62
N GLY A 581 -23.26 -13.96 12.19
CA GLY A 581 -24.65 -13.50 12.35
C GLY A 581 -25.04 -13.06 13.78
N ALA A 582 -24.42 -13.65 14.81
CA ALA A 582 -24.63 -13.32 16.22
C ALA A 582 -23.40 -12.66 16.90
N GLY A 583 -22.29 -12.51 16.16
CA GLY A 583 -21.01 -12.03 16.67
C GLY A 583 -20.95 -10.52 16.96
N ILE A 584 -20.26 -10.16 18.04
CA ILE A 584 -19.97 -8.77 18.40
C ILE A 584 -19.09 -8.14 17.29
N PRO A 585 -19.36 -6.90 16.84
CA PRO A 585 -18.49 -6.19 15.92
C PRO A 585 -17.06 -6.11 16.45
N LEU A 586 -16.06 -6.29 15.57
CA LEU A 586 -14.65 -6.20 15.93
C LEU A 586 -13.97 -5.06 15.16
N LEU A 587 -13.01 -4.40 15.80
CA LEU A 587 -12.11 -3.41 15.20
C LEU A 587 -10.69 -3.62 15.74
N HIS A 588 -9.70 -3.65 14.84
CA HIS A 588 -8.29 -3.71 15.20
C HIS A 588 -7.61 -2.36 14.92
N VAL A 589 -6.83 -1.87 15.87
CA VAL A 589 -6.05 -0.64 15.77
C VAL A 589 -4.61 -0.94 16.13
N ASP A 590 -3.72 -0.83 15.16
CA ASP A 590 -2.30 -1.17 15.26
C ASP A 590 -1.46 0.09 15.45
N LEU A 591 -0.76 0.20 16.59
CA LEU A 591 -0.08 1.44 17.00
C LEU A 591 1.41 1.39 16.71
N HIS A 592 1.82 2.29 15.82
CA HIS A 592 3.18 2.37 15.31
C HIS A 592 3.85 3.74 15.53
N GLY A 593 5.17 3.74 15.37
CA GLY A 593 6.02 4.86 15.74
C GLY A 593 7.11 5.19 14.73
N LYS A 594 6.73 5.66 13.54
CA LYS A 594 7.67 6.28 12.59
C LYS A 594 8.62 7.30 13.21
N VAL A 595 9.77 7.44 12.56
CA VAL A 595 10.90 8.29 12.95
C VAL A 595 10.72 9.73 12.46
N SER A 596 10.27 9.87 11.21
CA SER A 596 10.07 11.14 10.53
C SER A 596 9.24 12.15 11.34
N GLU A 597 9.86 13.26 11.73
CA GLU A 597 9.22 14.50 12.22
C GLU A 597 8.46 15.27 11.09
N LYS A 598 7.82 14.50 10.20
CA LYS A 598 6.82 14.97 9.24
C LYS A 598 5.56 15.36 10.01
N LEU A 599 4.75 16.23 9.41
CA LEU A 599 3.68 16.95 10.10
C LEU A 599 2.40 16.14 10.35
N HIS A 600 2.42 14.82 10.13
CA HIS A 600 1.22 14.00 10.14
C HIS A 600 1.33 12.79 11.07
N LEU A 601 0.20 12.40 11.67
CA LEU A 601 -0.14 11.05 12.09
C LEU A 601 -0.62 10.31 10.84
N ASP A 602 0.00 9.20 10.46
CA ASP A 602 -0.46 8.50 9.25
C ASP A 602 -1.53 7.47 9.61
N LEU A 603 -2.60 7.40 8.82
CA LEU A 603 -3.66 6.40 8.90
C LEU A 603 -3.47 5.36 7.80
N GLY A 604 -2.77 4.28 8.10
CA GLY A 604 -2.62 3.15 7.20
C GLY A 604 -3.89 2.30 7.15
N ALA A 605 -4.49 2.20 5.97
CA ALA A 605 -5.68 1.39 5.73
C ALA A 605 -5.62 0.61 4.41
N ALA A 606 -4.50 0.63 3.68
CA ALA A 606 -4.38 0.02 2.36
C ALA A 606 -4.75 -1.49 2.31
N PRO A 607 -4.51 -2.33 3.34
CA PRO A 607 -5.01 -3.70 3.30
C PRO A 607 -6.53 -3.76 3.12
N LEU A 608 -7.30 -2.85 3.72
CA LEU A 608 -8.75 -2.76 3.48
C LEU A 608 -9.07 -2.26 2.08
N GLU A 609 -8.24 -1.41 1.48
CA GLU A 609 -8.51 -0.77 0.19
C GLU A 609 -8.22 -1.73 -0.98
N GLU A 610 -7.16 -2.55 -0.85
CA GLU A 610 -6.77 -3.55 -1.86
C GLU A 610 -7.51 -4.90 -1.70
N VAL A 611 -7.61 -5.43 -0.47
CA VAL A 611 -8.08 -6.82 -0.25
C VAL A 611 -9.60 -6.96 -0.17
N TRP A 612 -10.34 -5.92 0.25
CA TRP A 612 -11.80 -6.02 0.40
C TRP A 612 -12.56 -5.66 -0.89
N PRO A 613 -13.66 -6.38 -1.20
CA PRO A 613 -14.38 -6.20 -2.45
C PRO A 613 -15.02 -4.81 -2.57
N ALA A 614 -15.20 -4.36 -3.80
CA ALA A 614 -15.74 -3.04 -4.15
C ALA A 614 -17.07 -2.65 -3.46
N SER A 615 -17.87 -3.62 -3.00
CA SER A 615 -19.06 -3.41 -2.17
C SER A 615 -18.76 -2.68 -0.85
N ASP A 616 -17.63 -3.02 -0.22
CA ASP A 616 -17.26 -2.60 1.13
C ASP A 616 -16.33 -1.39 1.15
N GLN A 617 -15.80 -1.01 -0.01
CA GLN A 617 -15.00 0.22 -0.16
C GLN A 617 -15.77 1.50 0.18
N SER A 618 -17.11 1.44 0.23
CA SER A 618 -17.95 2.49 0.80
C SER A 618 -17.77 2.64 2.33
N PHE A 619 -17.63 1.53 3.06
CA PHE A 619 -17.29 1.49 4.48
C PHE A 619 -15.83 1.89 4.71
N VAL A 620 -14.88 1.41 3.90
CA VAL A 620 -13.45 1.73 4.08
C VAL A 620 -13.20 3.24 3.98
N ARG A 621 -13.79 3.92 2.99
CA ARG A 621 -13.76 5.39 2.91
C ARG A 621 -14.43 6.08 4.09
N ALA A 622 -15.56 5.55 4.58
CA ALA A 622 -16.23 6.10 5.76
C ALA A 622 -15.40 5.91 7.05
N LEU A 623 -14.67 4.80 7.17
CA LEU A 623 -13.75 4.50 8.27
C LEU A 623 -12.58 5.47 8.27
N LYS A 624 -11.87 5.60 7.13
CA LYS A 624 -10.78 6.57 6.92
C LYS A 624 -11.23 7.99 7.24
N TYR A 625 -12.33 8.46 6.62
CA TYR A 625 -12.87 9.80 6.84
C TYR A 625 -13.20 10.10 8.30
N ASN A 626 -13.85 9.17 9.01
CA ASN A 626 -14.23 9.39 10.41
C ASN A 626 -13.02 9.38 11.36
N PHE A 627 -12.03 8.51 11.14
CA PHE A 627 -10.77 8.58 11.88
C PHE A 627 -10.06 9.92 11.64
N CYS A 628 -9.87 10.31 10.38
CA CYS A 628 -9.27 11.60 10.03
C CYS A 628 -10.01 12.76 10.71
N ALA A 629 -11.32 12.89 10.52
CA ALA A 629 -12.10 14.01 11.03
C ALA A 629 -12.14 14.11 12.57
N LYS A 630 -12.22 12.97 13.28
CA LYS A 630 -12.23 12.95 14.76
C LYS A 630 -10.82 13.19 15.32
N LEU A 631 -9.78 12.58 14.74
CA LEU A 631 -8.40 12.72 15.22
C LEU A 631 -7.79 14.09 14.88
N ASP A 632 -8.05 14.67 13.69
CA ASP A 632 -7.61 16.05 13.36
C ASP A 632 -8.15 17.05 14.39
N LYS A 633 -9.40 16.85 14.84
CA LYS A 633 -10.03 17.65 15.89
C LYS A 633 -9.36 17.44 17.25
N VAL A 634 -9.07 16.20 17.65
CA VAL A 634 -8.34 15.91 18.90
C VAL A 634 -6.95 16.56 18.89
N LEU A 635 -6.19 16.38 17.82
CA LEU A 635 -4.86 16.98 17.62
C LEU A 635 -4.92 18.53 17.64
N ALA A 636 -5.94 19.13 17.03
CA ALA A 636 -6.17 20.58 17.04
C ALA A 636 -6.48 21.11 18.45
N ASP A 637 -7.50 20.54 19.10
CA ASP A 637 -8.04 21.00 20.38
C ASP A 637 -7.02 20.81 21.52
N CYS A 638 -6.29 19.69 21.54
CA CYS A 638 -5.18 19.43 22.46
C CYS A 638 -3.88 20.15 22.07
N ARG A 639 -3.86 20.92 20.96
CA ARG A 639 -2.73 21.72 20.48
C ARG A 639 -1.46 20.91 20.24
N VAL A 640 -1.60 19.74 19.61
CA VAL A 640 -0.47 18.89 19.23
C VAL A 640 0.32 19.56 18.11
N LEU A 641 1.54 19.98 18.42
CA LEU A 641 2.46 20.65 17.49
C LEU A 641 3.74 19.84 17.30
N SER A 642 4.17 19.68 16.05
CA SER A 642 5.51 19.22 15.66
C SER A 642 6.63 20.07 16.27
N LEU A 643 7.89 19.60 16.22
CA LEU A 643 9.06 20.36 16.69
C LEU A 643 9.19 21.75 16.03
N LYS A 644 8.63 21.93 14.83
CA LYS A 644 8.66 23.20 14.06
C LYS A 644 7.45 24.10 14.36
N GLY A 645 6.72 23.84 15.45
CA GLY A 645 5.58 24.65 15.91
C GLY A 645 4.34 24.59 15.02
N LYS A 646 4.31 23.68 14.03
CA LYS A 646 3.16 23.44 13.16
C LYS A 646 2.27 22.35 13.75
N GLN A 647 0.96 22.55 13.67
CA GLN A 647 -0.06 21.57 14.01
C GLN A 647 0.20 20.23 13.31
N ILE A 648 0.06 19.12 14.06
CA ILE A 648 0.03 17.77 13.48
C ILE A 648 -1.40 17.47 13.00
N LYS A 649 -1.51 16.85 11.82
CA LYS A 649 -2.78 16.43 11.19
C LYS A 649 -2.80 14.93 10.95
N VAL A 650 -3.91 14.37 10.51
CA VAL A 650 -3.96 12.99 9.96
C VAL A 650 -3.64 13.01 8.47
N ASP A 651 -2.76 12.11 8.02
CA ASP A 651 -2.58 11.75 6.61
C ASP A 651 -3.44 10.53 6.29
N ALA A 652 -4.35 10.66 5.32
CA ALA A 652 -5.29 9.60 4.97
C ALA A 652 -4.70 8.59 3.97
N ASP A 653 -3.71 9.01 3.17
CA ASP A 653 -3.15 8.23 2.06
C ASP A 653 -1.62 8.17 2.16
N PRO A 654 -1.07 7.60 3.26
CA PRO A 654 0.33 7.73 3.61
C PRO A 654 1.25 6.75 2.87
N CYS A 655 2.55 7.04 2.86
CA CYS A 655 3.58 6.09 2.40
C CYS A 655 3.71 4.85 3.32
N LEU A 656 3.32 4.97 4.60
CA LEU A 656 3.31 3.88 5.57
C LEU A 656 1.87 3.38 5.74
N HIS A 657 1.33 2.80 4.67
CA HIS A 657 -0.09 2.44 4.56
C HIS A 657 -0.45 1.03 5.08
N GLY A 658 0.54 0.26 5.57
CA GLY A 658 0.34 -1.05 6.19
C GLY A 658 0.17 -2.22 5.22
N PHE A 659 0.40 -2.05 3.92
CA PHE A 659 0.32 -3.10 2.90
C PHE A 659 1.65 -3.26 2.18
N TRP A 660 2.14 -4.49 2.03
CA TRP A 660 3.39 -4.79 1.31
C TRP A 660 3.16 -5.26 -0.14
N GLY A 661 1.91 -5.60 -0.49
CA GLY A 661 1.53 -6.26 -1.74
C GLY A 661 0.64 -7.48 -1.51
N GLU A 662 0.19 -8.10 -2.60
CA GLU A 662 -0.41 -9.45 -2.59
C GLU A 662 0.68 -10.54 -2.48
N ASP A 663 0.32 -11.72 -1.99
CA ASP A 663 1.17 -12.94 -1.89
C ASP A 663 2.57 -12.76 -1.28
N THR A 664 2.74 -11.75 -0.41
CA THR A 664 4.02 -11.40 0.24
C THR A 664 3.87 -11.35 1.77
N VAL A 665 4.87 -10.78 2.46
CA VAL A 665 4.84 -10.55 3.92
C VAL A 665 3.68 -9.62 4.32
N THR A 666 3.17 -9.81 5.53
CA THR A 666 1.95 -9.13 6.00
C THR A 666 2.14 -8.43 7.33
N THR A 667 1.55 -7.24 7.45
CA THR A 667 1.34 -6.57 8.73
C THR A 667 0.32 -7.33 9.59
N ILE A 668 0.33 -7.14 10.90
CA ILE A 668 -0.69 -7.72 11.79
C ILE A 668 -2.07 -7.08 11.52
N SER A 669 -2.10 -5.82 11.05
CA SER A 669 -3.30 -5.17 10.51
C SER A 669 -3.80 -5.85 9.21
N HIS A 670 -2.92 -6.15 8.25
CA HIS A 670 -3.27 -6.93 7.04
C HIS A 670 -3.77 -8.34 7.41
N GLN A 671 -3.16 -9.02 8.39
CA GLN A 671 -3.63 -10.33 8.86
C GLN A 671 -5.05 -10.29 9.44
N SER A 672 -5.43 -9.24 10.16
CA SER A 672 -6.82 -9.01 10.58
C SER A 672 -7.77 -8.84 9.39
N VAL A 673 -7.37 -8.08 8.37
CA VAL A 673 -8.16 -7.88 7.14
C VAL A 673 -8.34 -9.19 6.36
N LEU A 674 -7.30 -10.03 6.28
CA LEU A 674 -7.34 -11.37 5.67
C LEU A 674 -8.35 -12.30 6.36
N LEU A 675 -8.54 -12.16 7.67
CA LEU A 675 -9.55 -12.86 8.48
C LEU A 675 -10.95 -12.19 8.41
N GLY A 676 -11.06 -11.04 7.74
CA GLY A 676 -12.29 -10.26 7.57
C GLY A 676 -12.67 -9.38 8.75
N ILE A 677 -11.69 -8.97 9.55
CA ILE A 677 -11.83 -7.99 10.62
C ILE A 677 -11.36 -6.62 10.09
N PRO A 678 -12.11 -5.52 10.28
CA PRO A 678 -11.63 -4.20 9.88
C PRO A 678 -10.45 -3.79 10.78
N ALA A 679 -9.34 -3.40 10.16
CA ALA A 679 -8.12 -3.00 10.83
C ALA A 679 -7.55 -1.70 10.26
N VAL A 680 -6.91 -0.89 11.11
CA VAL A 680 -6.16 0.31 10.72
C VAL A 680 -4.82 0.38 11.47
N GLN A 681 -3.83 1.00 10.85
CA GLN A 681 -2.49 1.23 11.40
C GLN A 681 -2.28 2.74 11.62
N PHE A 682 -1.64 3.11 12.74
CA PHE A 682 -1.38 4.51 13.10
C PHE A 682 0.11 4.78 13.28
N GLU A 683 0.75 5.49 12.34
CA GLU A 683 2.15 5.89 12.46
C GLU A 683 2.29 7.25 13.15
N MET A 684 2.65 7.21 14.42
CA MET A 684 2.76 8.42 15.24
C MET A 684 4.20 8.97 15.19
N PRO A 685 4.42 10.23 14.77
CA PRO A 685 5.75 10.85 14.85
C PRO A 685 6.22 10.97 16.32
N PRO A 686 7.53 11.04 16.59
CA PRO A 686 8.09 10.92 17.95
C PRO A 686 7.42 11.85 18.97
N ARG A 687 7.19 13.11 18.58
CA ARG A 687 6.56 14.12 19.44
C ARG A 687 5.07 13.89 19.73
N LEU A 688 4.32 13.22 18.85
CA LEU A 688 2.95 12.79 19.15
C LEU A 688 2.97 11.64 20.17
N ARG A 689 3.90 10.70 20.02
CA ARG A 689 4.08 9.58 20.97
C ARG A 689 4.45 10.07 22.37
N GLU A 690 5.32 11.07 22.47
CA GLU A 690 5.65 11.75 23.74
C GLU A 690 4.39 12.33 24.41
N GLN A 691 3.58 13.08 23.65
CA GLN A 691 2.39 13.72 24.19
C GLN A 691 1.28 12.72 24.56
N LEU A 692 1.10 11.61 23.81
CA LEU A 692 0.12 10.57 24.16
C LEU A 692 0.44 9.83 25.48
N VAL A 693 1.71 9.83 25.91
CA VAL A 693 2.13 9.29 27.23
C VAL A 693 2.09 10.35 28.33
N THR A 694 2.38 11.62 28.00
CA THR A 694 2.60 12.69 29.00
C THR A 694 1.41 13.63 29.22
N ASP A 695 0.46 13.70 28.28
CA ASP A 695 -0.81 14.42 28.41
C ASP A 695 -1.98 13.41 28.53
N PRO A 696 -2.54 13.22 29.74
CA PRO A 696 -3.68 12.33 29.95
C PRO A 696 -4.94 12.72 29.18
N GLU A 697 -5.15 14.01 28.88
CA GLU A 697 -6.35 14.47 28.15
C GLU A 697 -6.23 14.18 26.65
N LEU A 698 -5.03 14.29 26.08
CA LEU A 698 -4.76 13.82 24.71
C LEU A 698 -4.97 12.30 24.61
N GLY A 699 -4.39 11.51 25.53
CA GLY A 699 -4.57 10.05 25.56
C GLY A 699 -6.04 9.64 25.69
N ARG A 700 -6.79 10.28 26.60
CA ARG A 700 -8.23 10.07 26.79
C ARG A 700 -9.03 10.39 25.52
N ARG A 701 -8.76 11.54 24.88
CA ARG A 701 -9.51 11.95 23.69
C ARG A 701 -9.13 11.20 22.41
N PHE A 702 -7.91 10.68 22.33
CA PHE A 702 -7.51 9.75 21.28
C PHE A 702 -8.31 8.43 21.37
N ALA A 703 -8.49 7.90 22.59
CA ALA A 703 -9.36 6.76 22.85
C ALA A 703 -10.85 7.08 22.60
N ASP A 704 -11.36 8.24 23.03
CA ASP A 704 -12.73 8.69 22.70
C ASP A 704 -12.96 8.62 21.18
N ALA A 705 -12.04 9.14 20.37
CA ALA A 705 -12.15 9.13 18.91
C ALA A 705 -12.24 7.70 18.35
N ILE A 706 -11.44 6.75 18.86
CA ILE A 706 -11.51 5.34 18.45
C ILE A 706 -12.87 4.71 18.85
N ALA A 707 -13.33 4.92 20.08
CA ALA A 707 -14.63 4.43 20.55
C ALA A 707 -15.78 5.01 19.72
N GLU A 708 -15.70 6.29 19.34
CA GLU A 708 -16.66 6.91 18.44
C GLU A 708 -16.64 6.29 17.04
N VAL A 709 -15.49 6.03 16.40
CA VAL A 709 -15.46 5.37 15.08
C VAL A 709 -16.00 3.93 15.15
N TYR A 710 -15.64 3.18 16.19
CA TYR A 710 -16.15 1.83 16.43
C TYR A 710 -17.68 1.80 16.55
N ARG A 711 -18.26 2.75 17.28
CA ARG A 711 -19.71 2.89 17.47
C ARG A 711 -20.43 3.45 16.23
N ASP A 712 -19.88 4.49 15.61
CA ASP A 712 -20.55 5.26 14.56
C ASP A 712 -20.40 4.63 13.16
N VAL A 713 -19.35 3.84 12.92
CA VAL A 713 -19.00 3.32 11.58
C VAL A 713 -18.91 1.80 11.55
N VAL A 714 -18.13 1.18 12.46
CA VAL A 714 -17.90 -0.28 12.45
C VAL A 714 -19.15 -1.05 12.85
N THR A 715 -19.77 -0.67 13.97
CA THR A 715 -20.98 -1.35 14.50
C THR A 715 -22.15 -1.33 13.49
N PRO A 716 -22.51 -0.21 12.83
CA PRO A 716 -23.58 -0.20 11.84
C PRO A 716 -23.24 -0.97 10.56
N TRP A 717 -22.00 -0.89 10.05
CA TRP A 717 -21.58 -1.68 8.89
C TRP A 717 -21.62 -3.18 9.17
N TRP A 718 -21.11 -3.62 10.32
CA TRP A 718 -21.10 -5.04 10.72
C TRP A 718 -22.52 -5.62 10.83
N ALA A 719 -23.45 -4.85 11.40
CA ALA A 719 -24.86 -5.22 11.47
C ALA A 719 -25.50 -5.30 10.07
N ALA A 720 -25.26 -4.31 9.21
CA ALA A 720 -25.74 -4.31 7.83
C ALA A 720 -25.13 -5.46 7.00
N ARG A 721 -23.87 -5.83 7.23
CA ARG A 721 -23.18 -6.90 6.52
C ARG A 721 -23.65 -8.29 6.97
N ASN A 722 -23.88 -8.52 8.26
CA ASN A 722 -24.52 -9.75 8.74
C ASN A 722 -25.96 -9.92 8.24
N ALA A 723 -26.67 -8.83 7.92
CA ALA A 723 -28.00 -8.88 7.31
C ALA A 723 -27.98 -9.04 5.77
N SER A 724 -26.81 -9.05 5.14
CA SER A 724 -26.66 -9.15 3.68
C SER A 724 -26.53 -10.61 3.21
N LEU A 725 -27.00 -10.88 1.99
CA LEU A 725 -26.78 -12.16 1.29
C LEU A 725 -25.39 -12.26 0.64
N SER A 726 -24.59 -11.19 0.68
CA SER A 726 -23.21 -11.18 0.19
C SER A 726 -22.27 -11.95 1.14
N ALA A 727 -21.36 -12.75 0.57
CA ALA A 727 -20.30 -13.39 1.36
C ALA A 727 -19.51 -12.39 2.22
N TRP A 728 -19.04 -12.84 3.40
CA TRP A 728 -18.21 -12.01 4.26
C TRP A 728 -16.86 -11.72 3.61
N PRO A 729 -16.33 -10.48 3.64
CA PRO A 729 -15.05 -10.14 3.04
C PRO A 729 -13.88 -10.70 3.88
N ARG A 730 -13.53 -11.97 3.66
CA ARG A 730 -12.37 -12.65 4.26
C ARG A 730 -11.75 -13.60 3.23
N LEU A 731 -10.43 -13.72 3.25
CA LEU A 731 -9.70 -14.73 2.46
C LEU A 731 -9.41 -15.99 3.29
N TYR A 732 -9.24 -15.84 4.60
CA TYR A 732 -8.99 -16.94 5.53
C TYR A 732 -10.18 -17.14 6.48
N PRO A 733 -10.58 -18.39 6.78
CA PRO A 733 -11.59 -18.66 7.80
C PRO A 733 -10.99 -18.50 9.21
N ILE A 734 -11.83 -18.16 10.20
CA ILE A 734 -11.45 -18.29 11.61
C ILE A 734 -11.33 -19.78 11.94
N ASP A 735 -10.09 -20.25 12.01
CA ASP A 735 -9.69 -21.59 12.44
C ASP A 735 -9.65 -21.63 13.99
N PRO A 736 -10.55 -22.38 14.67
CA PRO A 736 -10.56 -22.44 16.14
C PRO A 736 -9.39 -23.23 16.73
N ALA A 737 -8.72 -24.12 15.98
CA ALA A 737 -7.56 -24.83 16.52
C ALA A 737 -6.39 -23.86 16.80
N LEU A 738 -6.27 -22.81 15.98
CA LEU A 738 -5.32 -21.71 16.21
C LEU A 738 -5.70 -20.82 17.40
N ALA A 739 -6.93 -20.92 17.94
CA ALA A 739 -7.37 -20.14 19.10
C ALA A 739 -7.02 -20.77 20.45
N GLU A 740 -6.68 -22.06 20.49
CA GLU A 740 -6.40 -22.80 21.72
C GLU A 740 -4.98 -22.53 22.24
N ASP A 741 -3.98 -22.47 21.35
CA ASP A 741 -2.55 -22.33 21.68
C ASP A 741 -2.09 -20.89 22.04
N VAL A 742 -2.93 -20.07 22.68
CA VAL A 742 -2.59 -18.68 23.08
C VAL A 742 -2.78 -18.50 24.58
N GLU A 743 -1.69 -18.16 25.28
CA GLU A 743 -1.73 -17.89 26.72
C GLU A 743 -2.01 -16.41 26.98
N GLU A 744 -3.14 -16.11 27.64
CA GLU A 744 -3.50 -14.75 28.00
C GLU A 744 -2.95 -14.36 29.39
N THR A 745 -2.62 -13.08 29.54
CA THR A 745 -2.18 -12.43 30.78
C THR A 745 -3.24 -11.42 31.27
N PRO A 746 -4.49 -11.84 31.59
CA PRO A 746 -5.55 -10.92 31.96
C PRO A 746 -5.34 -10.31 33.36
N PRO A 747 -6.08 -9.23 33.69
CA PRO A 747 -6.08 -8.65 35.04
C PRO A 747 -6.44 -9.67 36.13
N ARG A 748 -5.68 -9.67 37.22
CA ARG A 748 -5.97 -10.51 38.41
C ARG A 748 -7.26 -10.02 39.06
N GLY A 749 -8.27 -10.89 39.12
CA GLY A 749 -9.62 -10.53 39.56
C GLY A 749 -10.61 -10.28 38.40
N GLY A 750 -10.21 -10.47 37.15
CA GLY A 750 -11.06 -10.29 35.97
C GLY A 750 -11.12 -8.85 35.46
N MET A 751 -11.89 -8.62 34.40
CA MET A 751 -11.88 -7.36 33.63
C MET A 751 -12.27 -6.11 34.43
N GLU A 752 -12.94 -6.26 35.58
CA GLU A 752 -13.17 -5.14 36.52
C GLU A 752 -11.85 -4.52 37.04
N GLN A 753 -10.75 -5.27 37.02
CA GLN A 753 -9.41 -4.83 37.42
C GLN A 753 -8.55 -4.36 36.24
N PHE A 754 -9.13 -4.18 35.04
CA PHE A 754 -8.37 -3.78 33.84
C PHE A 754 -7.70 -2.42 33.98
N GLU A 755 -8.36 -1.41 34.56
CA GLU A 755 -7.74 -0.10 34.77
C GLU A 755 -6.53 -0.16 35.74
N PRO A 756 -6.64 -0.73 36.96
CA PRO A 756 -5.48 -0.94 37.83
C PRO A 756 -4.33 -1.71 37.17
N TRP A 757 -4.65 -2.76 36.41
CA TRP A 757 -3.69 -3.57 35.68
C TRP A 757 -2.98 -2.79 34.56
N ALA A 758 -3.72 -2.03 33.75
CA ALA A 758 -3.16 -1.16 32.73
C ALA A 758 -2.31 -0.03 33.31
N ASN A 759 -2.71 0.54 34.45
CA ASN A 759 -1.92 1.54 35.18
C ASN A 759 -0.60 0.96 35.71
N GLN A 760 -0.61 -0.26 36.26
CA GLN A 760 0.60 -0.96 36.69
C GLN A 760 1.52 -1.26 35.49
N MET A 761 0.97 -1.75 34.38
CA MET A 761 1.70 -2.00 33.12
C MET A 761 2.42 -0.75 32.58
N VAL A 762 1.73 0.40 32.51
CA VAL A 762 2.35 1.66 32.06
C VAL A 762 3.47 2.09 33.01
N ALA A 763 3.28 1.95 34.33
CA ALA A 763 4.31 2.30 35.31
C ALA A 763 5.55 1.40 35.19
N GLU A 764 5.38 0.10 34.98
CA GLU A 764 6.48 -0.85 34.81
C GLU A 764 7.23 -0.64 33.49
N PHE A 765 6.53 -0.39 32.37
CA PHE A 765 7.18 -0.03 31.11
C PHE A 765 8.04 1.24 31.22
N LEU A 766 7.52 2.28 31.90
CA LEU A 766 8.24 3.53 32.15
C LEU A 766 9.37 3.40 33.20
N GLN A 767 9.32 2.38 34.06
CA GLN A 767 10.44 2.04 34.95
C GLN A 767 11.57 1.35 34.18
N ILE A 768 11.25 0.36 33.33
CA ILE A 768 12.23 -0.31 32.46
C ILE A 768 12.91 0.71 31.54
N GLU A 769 12.14 1.64 30.97
CA GLU A 769 12.66 2.75 30.15
C GLU A 769 13.73 3.55 30.90
N LYS A 770 13.45 3.99 32.14
CA LYS A 770 14.39 4.78 32.95
C LYS A 770 15.65 4.01 33.31
N MET A 771 15.53 2.71 33.57
CA MET A 771 16.69 1.85 33.85
C MET A 771 17.58 1.70 32.60
N SER A 772 16.98 1.48 31.43
CA SER A 772 17.71 1.41 30.16
C SER A 772 18.45 2.70 29.81
N THR A 773 17.96 3.87 30.25
CA THR A 773 18.64 5.17 30.06
C THR A 773 19.66 5.52 31.16
N ALA A 774 19.84 4.65 32.16
CA ALA A 774 20.68 4.92 33.34
C ALA A 774 21.93 4.01 33.44
N GLU A 775 22.05 2.99 32.60
CA GLU A 775 23.29 2.23 32.44
C GLU A 775 24.28 3.06 31.60
N PRO A 776 25.49 3.37 32.10
CA PRO A 776 26.51 4.00 31.28
C PRO A 776 26.97 3.01 30.20
N GLN A 777 27.10 3.46 28.96
CA GLN A 777 27.81 2.71 27.92
C GLN A 777 29.31 2.68 28.29
N ILE A 778 29.85 1.47 28.42
CA ILE A 778 31.23 1.15 28.83
C ILE A 778 31.90 0.38 27.69
#